data_AF-A0AAN6Y5S9-F1
#
_entry.id   AF-A0AAN6Y5S9-F1
#
_cell.length_a   1.000
_cell.length_b   1.000
_cell.length_c   1.000
_cell.angle_alpha   90.00
_cell.angle_beta   90.00
_cell.angle_gamma   90.00
#
_symmetry.space_group_name_H-M   'P 1'
#
loop_
_entity.id
_entity.type
_entity.pdbx_description
1 polymer ?
#
loop_
_entity_poly.entity_id
_entity_poly.type
_entity_poly.pdbx_seq_one_letter_code
_entity_poly.pdbx_strand_id
1 'polypeptide(L)'
;MADFVQSLAIETWTLWSVGILLIGCRMISRRIKFRSWRRLQIEDWLMGVVTVTFTLVMYFLNEVAKNGSNFLDYETAISLKGEDAERAIYGSKMALAMEMCTLATIWLVKICLLILYHRLTMAYETQHLIVKIIGAYCVIAYILVVALLLGHWCQPIEQYWALPVENSECATYYKHMIFATAFNISSDLMLLGIPIPIVIQSQLPLKRKLILCAILMAILNRYYNFSHPNELVYTYWYVGEVATAVYVGNLPLCWQFISHVFKTGSWASFKGEPGQEPNSHVLAPGIPLPQRHQPKRRHFNSMLPRSLFSTNNLTRLSTPCDDEVWGTTAADSVTKVGTHTRTSETKDDDIMPVSRFRDESHTGGRPSCLGLTQIPGTFCAADLEKGPVLTDEKPTASSLSDTSANPSTPSTSSLPIPPILRKINQKIESLSGFEARGITRVLPSERQPPSRLSDLQIFFLWFGANITANNLTTGLFGPLIFGLGFTDSVFCAIVGCLLGSCCTAYMATWGPKSGNRTMVVLRFFMGYWPSKIPCFLNIVLMVGYITCSFIIAGQILSAVSGGNMTVVVGIVVVALVCWVVAVFGMRVFHSYERYAWIPQLLVLFVLVGSAGPRFDSSLQSVTGEGISLAANRLSFLSLCLYVPNSWAAAASDYYVYYPEDTKRRKVFGLTFAGLFLSFTFVYMLGIGLASGVASNVAWEEAYGVSTGALIITGFDGLAGFGKLCGVIVALGLIANSIPGAYSAALGCQVMGRYGKVVPRWVWTCVVMTVQLVCALAGREHLMELFGNFLALMGYWMTIMIFIVLMEHHIFRGRKGYDWSKWEDKSYLPVGWAALVAFLMGWAGAILGMYQVWYVGPLAELTGMCDVGVWLGTGFAIVGYLPLRFLELKYVGR
;
A
#
# COMPACT_ATOMS: atom_id res chain seq x y z
N MET A 1 -17.60 18.18 32.75
CA MET A 1 -16.81 17.23 33.57
C MET A 1 -17.36 15.82 33.44
N ALA A 2 -18.66 15.58 33.71
CA ALA A 2 -19.30 14.27 33.53
C ALA A 2 -19.02 13.64 32.15
N ASP A 3 -19.09 14.43 31.08
CA ASP A 3 -18.88 14.00 29.69
C ASP A 3 -17.45 13.50 29.44
N PHE A 4 -16.45 14.13 30.08
CA PHE A 4 -15.05 13.69 30.05
C PHE A 4 -14.90 12.35 30.78
N VAL A 5 -15.47 12.21 31.99
CA VAL A 5 -15.41 10.95 32.75
C VAL A 5 -16.08 9.82 31.98
N GLN A 6 -17.22 10.08 31.34
CA GLN A 6 -17.93 9.11 30.51
C GLN A 6 -17.13 8.76 29.24
N SER A 7 -16.54 9.75 28.56
CA SER A 7 -15.69 9.55 27.39
C SER A 7 -14.45 8.71 27.72
N LEU A 8 -13.74 9.05 28.79
CA LEU A 8 -12.57 8.31 29.26
C LEU A 8 -12.93 6.88 29.70
N ALA A 9 -14.08 6.69 30.35
CA ALA A 9 -14.59 5.35 30.67
C ALA A 9 -14.83 4.52 29.40
N ILE A 10 -15.46 5.10 28.37
CA ILE A 10 -15.70 4.42 27.09
C ILE A 10 -14.37 4.02 26.43
N GLU A 11 -13.38 4.92 26.38
CA GLU A 11 -12.08 4.63 25.74
C GLU A 11 -11.29 3.57 26.52
N THR A 12 -11.16 3.73 27.85
CA THR A 12 -10.44 2.79 28.72
C THR A 12 -10.99 1.37 28.64
N TRP A 13 -12.30 1.18 28.81
CA TRP A 13 -12.92 -0.14 28.74
C TRP A 13 -12.90 -0.74 27.32
N THR A 14 -12.93 0.10 26.27
CA THR A 14 -12.77 -0.38 24.88
C THR A 14 -11.36 -0.89 24.61
N LEU A 15 -10.33 -0.11 24.95
CA LEU A 15 -8.92 -0.50 24.76
C LEU A 15 -8.53 -1.68 25.66
N TRP A 16 -9.06 -1.73 26.89
CA TRP A 16 -8.94 -2.88 27.78
C TRP A 16 -9.54 -4.15 27.13
N SER A 17 -10.77 -4.08 26.62
CA SER A 17 -11.47 -5.22 26.02
C SER A 17 -10.70 -5.83 24.84
N VAL A 18 -10.13 -4.99 23.97
CA VAL A 18 -9.27 -5.43 22.86
C VAL A 18 -7.98 -6.10 23.39
N GLY A 19 -7.36 -5.55 24.44
CA GLY A 19 -6.16 -6.12 25.06
C GLY A 19 -6.41 -7.49 25.70
N ILE A 20 -7.50 -7.63 26.47
CA ILE A 20 -7.91 -8.91 27.07
C ILE A 20 -8.24 -9.94 26.00
N LEU A 21 -8.93 -9.55 24.91
CA LEU A 21 -9.20 -10.45 23.79
C LEU A 21 -7.93 -10.94 23.11
N LEU A 22 -6.93 -10.08 22.90
CA LEU A 22 -5.62 -10.46 22.35
C LEU A 22 -4.86 -11.41 23.28
N ILE A 23 -4.84 -11.16 24.59
CA ILE A 23 -4.25 -12.08 25.59
C ILE A 23 -5.00 -13.43 25.58
N GLY A 24 -6.34 -13.42 25.52
CA GLY A 24 -7.17 -14.62 25.39
C GLY A 24 -6.83 -15.44 24.13
N CYS A 25 -6.77 -14.79 22.97
CA CYS A 25 -6.34 -15.40 21.71
C CYS A 25 -4.92 -15.98 21.80
N ARG A 26 -3.98 -15.31 22.49
CA ARG A 26 -2.66 -15.88 22.78
C ARG A 26 -2.77 -17.12 23.67
N MET A 27 -3.48 -17.07 24.79
CA MET A 27 -3.56 -18.20 25.73
C MET A 27 -4.19 -19.43 25.07
N ILE A 28 -5.19 -19.24 24.21
CA ILE A 28 -5.77 -20.29 23.36
C ILE A 28 -4.75 -20.80 22.31
N SER A 29 -4.08 -19.90 21.60
CA SER A 29 -2.98 -20.22 20.65
C SER A 29 -1.90 -21.11 21.27
N ARG A 30 -1.49 -20.77 22.50
CA ARG A 30 -0.45 -21.48 23.27
C ARG A 30 -0.98 -22.81 23.82
N ARG A 31 -2.23 -22.88 24.30
CA ARG A 31 -2.92 -24.14 24.67
C ARG A 31 -2.98 -25.11 23.50
N ILE A 32 -3.33 -24.65 22.29
CA ILE A 32 -3.36 -25.48 21.07
C ILE A 32 -1.96 -26.04 20.77
N LYS A 33 -0.92 -25.18 20.81
CA LYS A 33 0.47 -25.59 20.52
C LYS A 33 1.01 -26.63 21.51
N PHE A 34 0.78 -26.47 22.82
CA PHE A 34 1.35 -27.34 23.85
C PHE A 34 0.41 -28.46 24.35
N ARG A 35 -0.83 -28.50 23.84
CA ARG A 35 -1.92 -29.45 24.17
C ARG A 35 -2.31 -29.55 25.66
N SER A 36 -1.72 -28.75 26.56
CA SER A 36 -2.02 -28.75 28.00
C SER A 36 -1.72 -27.41 28.64
N TRP A 37 -2.63 -26.93 29.51
CA TRP A 37 -2.45 -25.73 30.32
C TRP A 37 -1.27 -25.83 31.29
N ARG A 38 -0.95 -27.04 31.80
CA ARG A 38 0.21 -27.27 32.68
C ARG A 38 1.56 -27.24 31.95
N ARG A 39 1.56 -27.04 30.63
CA ARG A 39 2.77 -26.92 29.79
C ARG A 39 2.96 -25.51 29.19
N LEU A 40 2.21 -24.52 29.68
CA LEU A 40 2.46 -23.11 29.36
C LEU A 40 3.83 -22.69 29.89
N GLN A 41 4.49 -21.80 29.14
CA GLN A 41 5.86 -21.36 29.46
C GLN A 41 5.82 -20.11 30.37
N ILE A 42 6.94 -19.76 31.00
CA ILE A 42 7.01 -18.70 32.03
C ILE A 42 6.41 -17.37 31.53
N GLU A 43 6.66 -17.00 30.27
CA GLU A 43 6.14 -15.76 29.68
C GLU A 43 4.61 -15.76 29.41
N ASP A 44 3.93 -16.91 29.50
CA ASP A 44 2.47 -16.98 29.43
C ASP A 44 1.84 -16.80 30.82
N TRP A 45 2.47 -17.33 31.86
CA TRP A 45 2.11 -17.05 33.26
C TRP A 45 2.35 -15.59 33.62
N LEU A 46 3.47 -15.02 33.15
CA LEU A 46 3.78 -13.60 33.32
C LEU A 46 2.75 -12.71 32.58
N MET A 47 2.24 -13.15 31.43
CA MET A 47 1.15 -12.45 30.74
C MET A 47 -0.18 -12.51 31.53
N GLY A 48 -0.36 -13.50 32.41
CA GLY A 48 -1.45 -13.49 33.39
C GLY A 48 -1.31 -12.39 34.46
N VAL A 49 -0.07 -12.07 34.87
CA VAL A 49 0.21 -10.94 35.78
C VAL A 49 0.05 -9.59 35.05
N VAL A 50 0.40 -9.54 33.75
CA VAL A 50 0.09 -8.41 32.87
C VAL A 50 -1.42 -8.15 32.82
N THR A 51 -2.26 -9.18 32.66
CA THR A 51 -3.73 -9.01 32.72
C THR A 51 -4.22 -8.33 33.99
N VAL A 52 -3.70 -8.73 35.16
CA VAL A 52 -4.10 -8.16 36.45
C VAL A 52 -3.65 -6.69 36.55
N THR A 53 -2.36 -6.42 36.33
CA THR A 53 -1.82 -5.05 36.40
C THR A 53 -2.48 -4.11 35.39
N PHE A 54 -2.70 -4.55 34.15
CA PHE A 54 -3.38 -3.78 33.11
C PHE A 54 -4.83 -3.44 33.49
N THR A 55 -5.54 -4.36 34.14
CA THR A 55 -6.91 -4.12 34.63
C THR A 55 -6.92 -3.13 35.80
N LEU A 56 -5.91 -3.19 36.68
CA LEU A 56 -5.75 -2.24 37.79
C LEU A 56 -5.43 -0.82 37.29
N VAL A 57 -4.60 -0.66 36.25
CA VAL A 57 -4.36 0.65 35.61
C VAL A 57 -5.68 1.28 35.15
N MET A 58 -6.51 0.53 34.42
CA MET A 58 -7.78 1.04 33.89
C MET A 58 -8.77 1.38 35.01
N TYR A 59 -8.81 0.56 36.07
CA TYR A 59 -9.63 0.82 37.25
C TYR A 59 -9.18 2.11 37.98
N PHE A 60 -7.90 2.21 38.37
CA PHE A 60 -7.40 3.36 39.11
C PHE A 60 -7.48 4.67 38.32
N LEU A 61 -7.24 4.64 37.00
CA LEU A 61 -7.42 5.81 36.13
C LEU A 61 -8.88 6.29 36.06
N ASN A 62 -9.85 5.37 36.03
CA ASN A 62 -11.27 5.71 36.14
C ASN A 62 -11.61 6.30 37.52
N GLU A 63 -11.02 5.81 38.61
CA GLU A 63 -11.24 6.38 39.95
C GLU A 63 -10.60 7.76 40.14
N VAL A 64 -9.41 8.01 39.56
CA VAL A 64 -8.82 9.37 39.52
C VAL A 64 -9.74 10.33 38.77
N ALA A 65 -10.25 9.92 37.60
CA ALA A 65 -11.12 10.77 36.79
C ALA A 65 -12.47 11.11 37.47
N LYS A 66 -12.99 10.22 38.32
CA LYS A 66 -14.22 10.46 39.11
C LYS A 66 -14.00 11.35 40.33
N ASN A 67 -12.93 11.11 41.07
CA ASN A 67 -12.73 11.68 42.42
C ASN A 67 -11.78 12.91 42.42
N GLY A 68 -11.14 13.22 41.30
CA GLY A 68 -10.12 14.26 41.20
C GLY A 68 -8.76 13.80 41.75
N SER A 69 -7.87 14.76 41.99
CA SER A 69 -6.57 14.54 42.65
C SER A 69 -6.02 15.88 43.18
N ASN A 70 -4.83 15.85 43.77
CA ASN A 70 -4.05 17.02 44.13
C ASN A 70 -3.37 17.73 42.94
N PHE A 71 -3.65 17.31 41.70
CA PHE A 71 -3.23 17.99 40.47
C PHE A 71 -4.12 19.24 40.24
N LEU A 72 -3.90 20.26 41.07
CA LEU A 72 -4.70 21.48 41.15
C LEU A 72 -3.81 22.69 41.43
N ASP A 73 -4.21 23.86 40.94
CA ASP A 73 -3.56 25.13 41.29
C ASP A 73 -3.69 25.43 42.80
N TYR A 74 -2.67 26.09 43.36
CA TYR A 74 -2.51 26.28 44.82
C TYR A 74 -3.73 26.97 45.48
N GLU A 75 -4.32 27.97 44.83
CA GLU A 75 -5.52 28.66 45.32
C GLU A 75 -6.73 27.72 45.37
N THR A 76 -6.92 26.91 44.33
CA THR A 76 -7.97 25.88 44.24
C THR A 76 -7.78 24.81 45.33
N ALA A 77 -6.55 24.36 45.56
CA ALA A 77 -6.22 23.37 46.58
C ALA A 77 -6.53 23.85 48.01
N ILE A 78 -6.41 25.15 48.30
CA ILE A 78 -6.76 25.76 49.60
C ILE A 78 -8.28 26.02 49.73
N SER A 79 -8.98 26.19 48.60
CA SER A 79 -10.44 26.39 48.60
C SER A 79 -11.24 25.13 48.97
N LEU A 80 -10.69 23.94 48.67
CA LEU A 80 -11.31 22.64 48.92
C LEU A 80 -11.39 22.30 50.41
N LYS A 81 -12.58 21.94 50.88
CA LYS A 81 -12.87 21.61 52.30
C LYS A 81 -13.93 20.51 52.40
N GLY A 82 -13.86 19.71 53.46
CA GLY A 82 -14.81 18.63 53.68
C GLY A 82 -14.69 17.50 52.65
N GLU A 83 -15.82 16.96 52.21
CA GLU A 83 -15.88 15.74 51.39
C GLU A 83 -15.07 15.82 50.09
N ASP A 84 -15.07 16.97 49.41
CA ASP A 84 -14.34 17.12 48.14
C ASP A 84 -12.80 17.14 48.34
N ALA A 85 -12.31 17.56 49.51
CA ALA A 85 -10.91 17.40 49.87
C ALA A 85 -10.55 15.93 50.13
N GLU A 86 -11.42 15.17 50.80
CA GLU A 86 -11.22 13.73 51.03
C GLU A 86 -11.24 12.93 49.72
N ARG A 87 -12.14 13.27 48.78
CA ARG A 87 -12.17 12.71 47.43
C ARG A 87 -10.89 12.99 46.65
N ALA A 88 -10.38 14.23 46.68
CA ALA A 88 -9.10 14.57 46.04
C ALA A 88 -7.91 13.81 46.65
N ILE A 89 -7.87 13.64 47.98
CA ILE A 89 -6.84 12.84 48.68
C ILE A 89 -6.95 11.35 48.29
N TYR A 90 -8.16 10.80 48.19
CA TYR A 90 -8.39 9.42 47.72
C TYR A 90 -7.91 9.23 46.28
N GLY A 91 -8.31 10.12 45.36
CA GLY A 91 -7.89 10.08 43.97
C GLY A 91 -6.38 10.24 43.80
N SER A 92 -5.71 11.08 44.60
CA SER A 92 -4.25 11.20 44.61
C SER A 92 -3.55 9.88 44.96
N LYS A 93 -4.09 9.12 45.93
CA LYS A 93 -3.61 7.77 46.27
C LYS A 93 -3.85 6.77 45.12
N MET A 94 -4.97 6.90 44.41
CA MET A 94 -5.23 6.09 43.21
C MET A 94 -4.29 6.46 42.05
N ALA A 95 -3.86 7.72 41.93
CA ALA A 95 -2.90 8.14 40.91
C ALA A 95 -1.52 7.50 41.11
N LEU A 96 -0.99 7.51 42.34
CA LEU A 96 0.26 6.82 42.66
C LEU A 96 0.16 5.29 42.45
N ALA A 97 -0.99 4.69 42.80
CA ALA A 97 -1.24 3.26 42.55
C ALA A 97 -1.33 2.93 41.05
N MET A 98 -1.91 3.83 40.24
CA MET A 98 -1.99 3.72 38.79
C MET A 98 -0.60 3.76 38.16
N GLU A 99 0.25 4.72 38.53
CA GLU A 99 1.63 4.83 38.04
C GLU A 99 2.46 3.58 38.33
N MET A 100 2.38 3.08 39.58
CA MET A 100 3.03 1.82 39.96
C MET A 100 2.52 0.62 39.14
N CYS A 101 1.21 0.53 38.88
CA CYS A 101 0.65 -0.54 38.05
C CYS A 101 1.06 -0.40 36.57
N THR A 102 1.16 0.82 36.05
CA THR A 102 1.55 1.09 34.66
C THR A 102 3.00 0.72 34.40
N LEU A 103 3.92 1.16 35.28
CA LEU A 103 5.31 0.75 35.24
C LEU A 103 5.39 -0.80 35.28
N ALA A 104 4.68 -1.44 36.20
CA ALA A 104 4.63 -2.90 36.26
C ALA A 104 4.13 -3.52 34.95
N THR A 105 3.00 -3.09 34.39
CA THR A 105 2.45 -3.62 33.12
C THR A 105 3.45 -3.49 31.97
N ILE A 106 4.03 -2.29 31.77
CA ILE A 106 4.96 -2.02 30.68
C ILE A 106 6.23 -2.88 30.80
N TRP A 107 6.87 -2.90 31.97
CA TRP A 107 8.11 -3.66 32.17
C TRP A 107 7.87 -5.18 32.17
N LEU A 108 6.71 -5.67 32.67
CA LEU A 108 6.33 -7.09 32.56
C LEU A 108 6.13 -7.54 31.10
N VAL A 109 5.54 -6.68 30.24
CA VAL A 109 5.45 -6.95 28.79
C VAL A 109 6.84 -7.00 28.15
N LYS A 110 7.76 -6.11 28.53
CA LYS A 110 9.16 -6.15 28.06
C LYS A 110 9.87 -7.44 28.49
N ILE A 111 9.67 -7.91 29.71
CA ILE A 111 10.20 -9.21 30.17
C ILE A 111 9.59 -10.37 29.36
N CYS A 112 8.30 -10.35 29.04
CA CYS A 112 7.67 -11.34 28.15
C CYS A 112 8.33 -11.39 26.76
N LEU A 113 8.62 -10.23 26.16
CA LEU A 113 9.31 -10.12 24.89
C LEU A 113 10.78 -10.57 24.98
N LEU A 114 11.49 -10.20 26.04
CA LEU A 114 12.87 -10.64 26.30
C LEU A 114 12.98 -12.16 26.42
N ILE A 115 12.05 -12.82 27.13
CA ILE A 115 12.03 -14.29 27.24
C ILE A 115 11.77 -14.95 25.86
N LEU A 116 10.89 -14.35 25.05
CA LEU A 116 10.64 -14.81 23.67
C LEU A 116 11.89 -14.66 22.80
N TYR A 117 12.55 -13.50 22.80
CA TYR A 117 13.77 -13.24 22.05
C TYR A 117 14.94 -14.10 22.55
N HIS A 118 15.09 -14.30 23.85
CA HIS A 118 16.15 -15.14 24.44
C HIS A 118 16.11 -16.57 23.87
N ARG A 119 14.90 -17.14 23.70
CA ARG A 119 14.74 -18.46 23.07
C ARG A 119 14.91 -18.45 21.55
N LEU A 120 14.51 -17.38 20.86
CA LEU A 120 14.72 -17.23 19.42
C LEU A 120 16.20 -16.99 19.05
N THR A 121 16.98 -16.42 19.96
CA THR A 121 18.41 -16.08 19.76
C THR A 121 19.38 -17.19 20.13
N MET A 122 18.94 -18.29 20.76
CA MET A 122 19.81 -19.39 21.23
C MET A 122 20.82 -19.92 20.19
N ALA A 123 20.50 -19.83 18.90
CA ALA A 123 21.34 -20.30 17.80
C ALA A 123 22.40 -19.26 17.31
N TYR A 124 22.44 -18.06 17.90
CA TYR A 124 23.27 -16.93 17.47
C TYR A 124 23.95 -16.29 18.69
N GLU A 125 25.16 -16.74 19.04
CA GLU A 125 25.83 -16.40 20.31
C GLU A 125 25.90 -14.89 20.60
N THR A 126 26.30 -14.08 19.61
CA THR A 126 26.38 -12.62 19.75
C THR A 126 25.01 -11.97 20.02
N GLN A 127 23.96 -12.44 19.33
CA GLN A 127 22.60 -11.93 19.53
C GLN A 127 22.04 -12.38 20.89
N HIS A 128 22.33 -13.61 21.30
CA HIS A 128 21.95 -14.16 22.59
C HIS A 128 22.61 -13.43 23.77
N LEU A 129 23.86 -12.97 23.60
CA LEU A 129 24.54 -12.08 24.54
C LEU A 129 23.87 -10.70 24.60
N ILE A 130 23.55 -10.10 23.45
CA ILE A 130 22.85 -8.80 23.37
C ILE A 130 21.50 -8.85 24.09
N VAL A 131 20.71 -9.93 23.93
CA VAL A 131 19.44 -10.10 24.66
C VAL A 131 19.65 -10.15 26.18
N LYS A 132 20.74 -10.75 26.68
CA LYS A 132 21.06 -10.77 28.12
C LYS A 132 21.44 -9.38 28.64
N ILE A 133 22.21 -8.62 27.87
CA ILE A 133 22.60 -7.24 28.22
C ILE A 133 21.36 -6.33 28.27
N ILE A 134 20.50 -6.38 27.26
CA ILE A 134 19.24 -5.60 27.24
C ILE A 134 18.30 -6.06 28.38
N GLY A 135 18.27 -7.37 28.68
CA GLY A 135 17.51 -7.89 29.82
C GLY A 135 17.99 -7.34 31.17
N ALA A 136 19.30 -7.26 31.39
CA ALA A 136 19.89 -6.64 32.58
C ALA A 136 19.58 -5.13 32.63
N TYR A 137 19.73 -4.41 31.51
CA TYR A 137 19.36 -3.00 31.40
C TYR A 137 17.90 -2.75 31.80
N CYS A 138 16.96 -3.54 31.27
CA CYS A 138 15.53 -3.40 31.60
C CYS A 138 15.23 -3.62 33.10
N VAL A 139 15.86 -4.61 33.73
CA VAL A 139 15.67 -4.88 35.17
C VAL A 139 16.26 -3.77 36.03
N ILE A 140 17.47 -3.30 35.72
CA ILE A 140 18.14 -2.20 36.43
C ILE A 140 17.33 -0.90 36.26
N ALA A 141 16.86 -0.61 35.04
CA ALA A 141 16.04 0.56 34.75
C ALA A 141 14.72 0.57 35.52
N TYR A 142 13.99 -0.55 35.56
CA TYR A 142 12.77 -0.67 36.36
C TYR A 142 13.02 -0.41 37.85
N ILE A 143 14.05 -1.05 38.42
CA ILE A 143 14.41 -0.87 39.84
C ILE A 143 14.78 0.59 40.12
N LEU A 144 15.57 1.23 39.25
CA LEU A 144 16.01 2.61 39.41
C LEU A 144 14.84 3.61 39.31
N VAL A 145 13.95 3.44 38.34
CA VAL A 145 12.75 4.29 38.18
C VAL A 145 11.84 4.19 39.41
N VAL A 146 11.56 2.97 39.89
CA VAL A 146 10.70 2.77 41.07
C VAL A 146 11.37 3.26 42.36
N ALA A 147 12.68 3.07 42.53
CA ALA A 147 13.41 3.56 43.70
C ALA A 147 13.42 5.10 43.78
N LEU A 148 13.58 5.79 42.66
CA LEU A 148 13.56 7.25 42.61
C LEU A 148 12.14 7.82 42.79
N LEU A 149 11.11 7.15 42.24
CA LEU A 149 9.70 7.49 42.48
C LEU A 149 9.35 7.45 43.98
N LEU A 150 9.72 6.37 44.68
CA LEU A 150 9.34 6.17 46.08
C LEU A 150 10.28 6.88 47.08
N GLY A 151 11.52 7.18 46.71
CA GLY A 151 12.56 7.63 47.64
C GLY A 151 13.33 8.92 47.28
N HIS A 152 13.08 9.55 46.13
CA HIS A 152 13.84 10.75 45.71
C HIS A 152 12.98 11.91 45.19
N TRP A 153 12.07 11.68 44.24
CA TRP A 153 11.37 12.77 43.55
C TRP A 153 10.39 13.55 44.44
N CYS A 154 9.86 12.89 45.48
CA CYS A 154 9.00 13.48 46.49
C CYS A 154 9.34 12.88 47.86
N GLN A 155 9.63 13.73 48.85
CA GLN A 155 9.86 13.36 50.26
C GLN A 155 9.31 14.50 51.16
N PRO A 156 8.58 14.20 52.26
CA PRO A 156 8.09 12.88 52.65
C PRO A 156 7.09 12.32 51.63
N ILE A 157 6.98 10.99 51.53
CA ILE A 157 6.15 10.32 50.52
C ILE A 157 4.65 10.70 50.61
N GLU A 158 4.20 11.16 51.77
CA GLU A 158 2.81 11.60 52.00
C GLU A 158 2.42 12.84 51.19
N GLN A 159 3.40 13.64 50.73
CA GLN A 159 3.16 14.77 49.82
C GLN A 159 2.58 14.34 48.46
N TYR A 160 2.72 13.08 48.04
CA TYR A 160 2.01 12.55 46.85
C TYR A 160 0.48 12.56 46.97
N TRP A 161 -0.07 12.68 48.18
CA TRP A 161 -1.52 12.79 48.43
C TRP A 161 -1.90 13.86 49.45
N ALA A 162 -1.00 14.81 49.72
CA ALA A 162 -1.29 15.99 50.53
C ALA A 162 -2.21 16.97 49.79
N LEU A 163 -2.92 17.81 50.55
CA LEU A 163 -3.72 18.91 50.01
C LEU A 163 -3.75 20.07 51.05
N PRO A 164 -3.19 21.26 50.75
CA PRO A 164 -2.35 21.57 49.59
C PRO A 164 -1.00 20.82 49.62
N VAL A 165 -0.32 20.79 48.47
CA VAL A 165 1.00 20.14 48.31
C VAL A 165 2.10 21.20 48.44
N GLU A 166 3.18 20.90 49.18
CA GLU A 166 4.30 21.84 49.41
C GLU A 166 5.26 21.95 48.21
N ASN A 167 5.35 20.90 47.38
CA ASN A 167 6.23 20.82 46.22
C ASN A 167 5.45 20.30 45.01
N SER A 168 5.33 21.12 43.95
CA SER A 168 4.54 20.80 42.75
C SER A 168 5.00 19.54 42.01
N GLU A 169 6.24 19.09 42.18
CA GLU A 169 6.71 17.79 41.64
C GLU A 169 5.95 16.59 42.23
N CYS A 170 5.49 16.68 43.49
CA CYS A 170 4.70 15.63 44.15
C CYS A 170 3.27 15.51 43.61
N ALA A 171 2.73 16.56 42.99
CA ALA A 171 1.43 16.51 42.30
C ALA A 171 1.58 16.18 40.81
N THR A 172 2.59 16.78 40.15
CA THR A 172 2.75 16.73 38.69
C THR A 172 3.59 15.56 38.17
N TYR A 173 4.36 14.89 39.03
CA TYR A 173 5.30 13.82 38.67
C TYR A 173 6.33 14.22 37.59
N TYR A 174 6.54 15.51 37.30
CA TYR A 174 7.21 16.00 36.09
C TYR A 174 8.61 15.42 35.88
N LYS A 175 9.51 15.52 36.88
CA LYS A 175 10.86 14.94 36.81
C LYS A 175 10.84 13.41 36.72
N HIS A 176 9.93 12.74 37.44
CA HIS A 176 9.75 11.29 37.39
C HIS A 176 9.33 10.83 35.98
N MET A 177 8.32 11.46 35.40
CA MET A 177 7.82 11.11 34.07
C MET A 177 8.90 11.26 33.00
N ILE A 178 9.71 12.33 33.03
CA ILE A 178 10.85 12.51 32.11
C ILE A 178 11.88 11.38 32.27
N PHE A 179 12.18 11.00 33.51
CA PHE A 179 13.15 9.95 33.79
C PHE A 179 12.64 8.56 33.34
N ALA A 180 11.42 8.19 33.73
CA ALA A 180 10.75 6.96 33.31
C ALA A 180 10.62 6.88 31.77
N THR A 181 10.26 8.00 31.12
CA THR A 181 10.19 8.16 29.66
C THR A 181 11.50 7.76 28.99
N ALA A 182 12.64 8.28 29.46
CA ALA A 182 13.94 8.05 28.83
C ALA A 182 14.31 6.55 28.87
N PHE A 183 14.08 5.88 30.00
CA PHE A 183 14.30 4.44 30.14
C PHE A 183 13.27 3.59 29.38
N ASN A 184 12.03 4.07 29.24
CA ASN A 184 11.00 3.38 28.47
C ASN A 184 11.36 3.37 26.96
N ILE A 185 11.60 4.56 26.38
CA ILE A 185 11.92 4.72 24.96
C ILE A 185 13.25 4.05 24.60
N SER A 186 14.31 4.21 25.42
CA SER A 186 15.62 3.59 25.12
C SER A 186 15.56 2.07 25.15
N SER A 187 14.86 1.47 26.14
CA SER A 187 14.68 0.02 26.17
C SER A 187 13.84 -0.49 24.99
N ASP A 188 12.83 0.25 24.52
CA ASP A 188 12.10 -0.15 23.31
C ASP A 188 12.96 -0.08 22.05
N LEU A 189 13.74 0.98 21.85
CA LEU A 189 14.69 1.06 20.74
C LEU A 189 15.69 -0.11 20.74
N MET A 190 16.15 -0.53 21.91
CA MET A 190 17.01 -1.72 22.07
C MET A 190 16.26 -3.03 21.72
N LEU A 191 15.03 -3.21 22.24
CA LEU A 191 14.21 -4.40 21.97
C LEU A 191 13.86 -4.53 20.49
N LEU A 192 13.57 -3.42 19.83
CA LEU A 192 13.31 -3.33 18.39
C LEU A 192 14.59 -3.57 17.56
N GLY A 193 15.77 -3.35 18.14
CA GLY A 193 17.07 -3.68 17.55
C GLY A 193 17.34 -5.19 17.47
N ILE A 194 16.97 -5.97 18.48
CA ILE A 194 17.21 -7.43 18.58
C ILE A 194 16.82 -8.21 17.29
N PRO A 195 15.61 -8.05 16.71
CA PRO A 195 15.25 -8.80 15.50
C PRO A 195 16.00 -8.33 14.24
N ILE A 196 16.65 -7.16 14.22
CA ILE A 196 17.20 -6.58 12.99
C ILE A 196 18.35 -7.43 12.42
N PRO A 197 19.43 -7.79 13.16
CA PRO A 197 20.50 -8.64 12.63
C PRO A 197 20.00 -10.03 12.22
N ILE A 198 19.05 -10.59 12.98
CA ILE A 198 18.48 -11.92 12.73
C ILE A 198 17.65 -11.91 11.44
N VAL A 199 16.91 -10.83 11.17
CA VAL A 199 16.17 -10.63 9.91
C VAL A 199 17.10 -10.31 8.74
N ILE A 200 18.27 -9.70 8.97
CA ILE A 200 19.29 -9.45 7.94
C ILE A 200 20.05 -10.74 7.55
N GLN A 201 20.33 -11.61 8.51
CA GLN A 201 21.01 -12.90 8.28
C GLN A 201 20.05 -14.02 7.83
N SER A 202 18.74 -13.84 8.03
CA SER A 202 17.70 -14.72 7.49
C SER A 202 17.43 -14.39 6.01
N GLN A 203 17.26 -15.42 5.17
CA GLN A 203 16.83 -15.30 3.77
C GLN A 203 15.32 -14.93 3.67
N LEU A 204 14.91 -13.83 4.30
CA LEU A 204 13.55 -13.31 4.31
C LEU A 204 13.54 -11.84 3.83
N PRO A 205 12.59 -11.45 2.96
CA PRO A 205 12.67 -10.17 2.25
C PRO A 205 12.50 -8.94 3.17
N LEU A 206 13.06 -7.82 2.70
CA LEU A 206 13.30 -6.51 3.34
C LEU A 206 12.04 -5.74 3.84
N LYS A 207 11.07 -6.41 4.47
CA LYS A 207 9.72 -5.89 4.78
C LYS A 207 9.47 -5.68 6.28
N ARG A 208 10.52 -5.45 7.07
CA ARG A 208 10.46 -5.20 8.53
C ARG A 208 11.19 -3.93 8.94
N LYS A 209 10.83 -2.81 8.31
CA LYS A 209 11.17 -1.43 8.76
C LYS A 209 9.94 -0.55 9.08
N LEU A 210 8.72 -1.10 9.02
CA LEU A 210 7.49 -0.42 9.45
C LEU A 210 7.31 -0.49 10.98
N ILE A 211 8.22 0.20 11.69
CA ILE A 211 8.21 0.34 13.15
C ILE A 211 8.39 1.81 13.57
N LEU A 212 8.91 2.68 12.69
CA LEU A 212 9.05 4.14 12.94
C LEU A 212 7.75 4.83 13.36
N CYS A 213 6.58 4.34 12.94
CA CYS A 213 5.29 4.94 13.31
C CYS A 213 5.04 4.90 14.83
N ALA A 214 5.49 3.86 15.53
CA ALA A 214 5.35 3.78 16.99
C ALA A 214 6.24 4.83 17.70
N ILE A 215 7.45 5.06 17.18
CA ILE A 215 8.38 6.06 17.69
C ILE A 215 7.80 7.47 17.47
N LEU A 216 7.21 7.74 16.30
CA LEU A 216 6.59 9.03 16.00
C LEU A 216 5.40 9.33 16.94
N MET A 217 4.53 8.34 17.17
CA MET A 217 3.40 8.48 18.10
C MET A 217 3.85 8.71 19.56
N ALA A 218 4.89 8.02 20.02
CA ALA A 218 5.44 8.22 21.37
C ALA A 218 6.06 9.61 21.56
N ILE A 219 6.65 10.19 20.49
CA ILE A 219 7.18 11.56 20.49
C ILE A 219 6.04 12.59 20.48
N LEU A 220 4.99 12.41 19.66
CA LEU A 220 3.84 13.31 19.63
C LEU A 220 3.07 13.33 20.97
N ASN A 221 2.86 12.17 21.59
CA ASN A 221 2.27 12.04 22.94
C ASN A 221 3.03 12.92 23.95
N ARG A 222 4.36 12.74 24.06
CA ARG A 222 5.20 13.50 24.99
C ARG A 222 5.21 14.99 24.66
N TYR A 223 5.27 15.37 23.39
CA TYR A 223 5.19 16.78 22.96
C TYR A 223 3.87 17.44 23.38
N TYR A 224 2.73 16.75 23.23
CA TYR A 224 1.43 17.29 23.64
C TYR A 224 1.37 17.54 25.14
N ASN A 225 1.82 16.57 25.97
CA ASN A 225 1.79 16.68 27.43
C ASN A 225 2.71 17.81 27.96
N PHE A 226 3.82 18.12 27.28
CA PHE A 226 4.66 19.27 27.60
C PHE A 226 4.14 20.61 27.05
N SER A 227 3.17 20.59 26.13
CA SER A 227 2.57 21.80 25.53
C SER A 227 1.33 22.29 26.29
N HIS A 228 0.60 21.39 26.96
CA HIS A 228 -0.65 21.70 27.66
C HIS A 228 -0.62 21.16 29.11
N PRO A 229 0.17 21.77 30.01
CA PRO A 229 0.45 21.21 31.34
C PRO A 229 -0.78 21.06 32.26
N ASN A 230 -1.89 21.76 31.98
CA ASN A 230 -3.08 21.77 32.83
C ASN A 230 -4.30 21.05 32.20
N GLU A 231 -4.14 20.33 31.07
CA GLU A 231 -5.24 19.60 30.41
C GLU A 231 -5.27 18.11 30.78
N LEU A 232 -6.41 17.62 31.30
CA LEU A 232 -6.69 16.19 31.51
C LEU A 232 -6.66 15.32 30.23
N VAL A 233 -6.36 15.89 29.06
CA VAL A 233 -6.17 15.20 27.78
C VAL A 233 -5.00 14.20 27.85
N TYR A 234 -3.99 14.42 28.70
CA TYR A 234 -2.89 13.45 28.92
C TYR A 234 -3.40 12.06 29.35
N THR A 235 -4.55 12.01 30.03
CA THR A 235 -5.14 10.79 30.60
C THR A 235 -5.51 9.77 29.51
N TYR A 236 -5.93 10.22 28.32
CA TYR A 236 -6.20 9.34 27.18
C TYR A 236 -4.90 8.76 26.59
N TRP A 237 -3.88 9.60 26.40
CA TRP A 237 -2.59 9.18 25.86
C TRP A 237 -1.90 8.11 26.71
N TYR A 238 -2.08 8.20 28.03
CA TYR A 238 -1.61 7.24 29.02
C TYR A 238 -2.23 5.84 28.80
N VAL A 239 -3.55 5.76 28.59
CA VAL A 239 -4.27 4.53 28.21
C VAL A 239 -3.70 3.95 26.91
N GLY A 240 -3.47 4.82 25.92
CA GLY A 240 -2.92 4.45 24.62
C GLY A 240 -1.51 3.82 24.69
N GLU A 241 -0.61 4.33 25.53
CA GLU A 241 0.75 3.78 25.71
C GLU A 241 0.70 2.36 26.29
N VAL A 242 -0.07 2.14 27.36
CA VAL A 242 -0.18 0.83 28.01
C VAL A 242 -0.91 -0.19 27.13
N ALA A 243 -2.02 0.20 26.50
CA ALA A 243 -2.76 -0.67 25.58
C ALA A 243 -1.90 -1.09 24.38
N THR A 244 -1.17 -0.14 23.77
CA THR A 244 -0.27 -0.42 22.64
C THR A 244 0.83 -1.41 23.04
N ALA A 245 1.44 -1.26 24.21
CA ALA A 245 2.43 -2.21 24.72
C ALA A 245 1.83 -3.64 24.84
N VAL A 246 0.65 -3.77 25.44
CA VAL A 246 -0.07 -5.06 25.55
C VAL A 246 -0.39 -5.67 24.18
N TYR A 247 -0.80 -4.86 23.20
CA TYR A 247 -1.11 -5.35 21.84
C TYR A 247 0.15 -5.87 21.14
N VAL A 248 1.22 -5.06 21.10
CA VAL A 248 2.50 -5.40 20.47
C VAL A 248 3.14 -6.63 21.13
N GLY A 249 3.06 -6.75 22.46
CA GLY A 249 3.56 -7.89 23.22
C GLY A 249 2.87 -9.23 22.93
N ASN A 250 1.67 -9.23 22.34
CA ASN A 250 0.87 -10.43 22.12
C ASN A 250 0.68 -10.80 20.64
N LEU A 251 0.65 -9.82 19.73
CA LEU A 251 0.51 -10.00 18.27
C LEU A 251 1.36 -11.15 17.67
N PRO A 252 2.67 -11.30 17.99
CA PRO A 252 3.50 -12.37 17.41
C PRO A 252 3.06 -13.80 17.78
N LEU A 253 2.33 -13.97 18.89
CA LEU A 253 1.94 -15.28 19.43
C LEU A 253 0.47 -15.63 19.20
N CYS A 254 -0.39 -14.66 18.85
CA CYS A 254 -1.76 -14.90 18.39
C CYS A 254 -1.81 -15.64 17.03
N TRP A 255 -0.73 -15.56 16.22
CA TRP A 255 -0.68 -16.11 14.86
C TRP A 255 -1.10 -17.58 14.72
N GLN A 256 -0.77 -18.45 15.67
CA GLN A 256 -1.12 -19.88 15.57
C GLN A 256 -2.61 -20.15 15.82
N PHE A 257 -3.31 -19.31 16.61
CA PHE A 257 -4.78 -19.38 16.71
C PHE A 257 -5.43 -18.89 15.42
N ILE A 258 -4.98 -17.74 14.90
CA ILE A 258 -5.41 -17.20 13.59
C ILE A 258 -5.23 -18.25 12.49
N SER A 259 -4.08 -18.93 12.43
CA SER A 259 -3.80 -19.91 11.39
C SER A 259 -4.67 -21.18 11.48
N HIS A 260 -5.09 -21.58 12.69
CA HIS A 260 -6.03 -22.69 12.87
C HIS A 260 -7.47 -22.29 12.52
N VAL A 261 -7.94 -21.12 12.97
CA VAL A 261 -9.30 -20.61 12.69
C VAL A 261 -9.51 -20.39 11.20
N PHE A 262 -8.58 -19.73 10.52
CA PHE A 262 -8.65 -19.44 9.08
C PHE A 262 -8.06 -20.56 8.20
N LYS A 263 -7.65 -21.69 8.79
CA LYS A 263 -7.00 -22.85 8.12
C LYS A 263 -5.84 -22.47 7.19
N THR A 264 -5.11 -21.40 7.48
CA THR A 264 -3.91 -21.03 6.72
C THR A 264 -2.77 -21.97 7.14
N GLY A 265 -2.06 -22.56 6.18
CA GLY A 265 -1.00 -23.53 6.44
C GLY A 265 0.07 -23.02 7.43
N SER A 266 0.58 -23.93 8.26
CA SER A 266 1.63 -23.62 9.25
C SER A 266 2.83 -22.95 8.59
N TRP A 267 3.30 -21.85 9.17
CA TRP A 267 4.51 -21.14 8.73
C TRP A 267 5.82 -21.90 9.08
N ALA A 268 5.69 -23.12 9.61
CA ALA A 268 6.79 -24.02 9.94
C ALA A 268 6.60 -25.38 9.26
N SER A 269 6.78 -25.42 7.94
CA SER A 269 7.02 -26.64 7.16
C SER A 269 7.85 -26.32 5.92
N PHE A 270 9.13 -25.97 6.13
CA PHE A 270 10.12 -25.72 5.07
C PHE A 270 11.51 -26.20 5.53
N LYS A 271 11.64 -27.51 5.69
CA LYS A 271 12.86 -28.35 5.59
C LYS A 271 12.47 -29.81 5.90
N GLY A 272 13.00 -30.83 5.24
CA GLY A 272 13.90 -30.84 4.08
C GLY A 272 13.27 -31.54 2.87
N GLU A 273 14.08 -31.73 1.82
CA GLU A 273 13.76 -32.67 0.73
C GLU A 273 13.72 -34.12 1.27
N PRO A 274 12.98 -35.05 0.63
CA PRO A 274 13.22 -36.47 0.82
C PRO A 274 14.58 -36.81 0.24
N GLY A 275 15.61 -36.83 1.08
CA GLY A 275 16.94 -37.28 0.69
C GLY A 275 16.86 -38.71 0.14
N GLN A 276 17.44 -38.93 -1.03
CA GLN A 276 17.56 -40.29 -1.59
C GLN A 276 18.37 -41.16 -0.62
N GLU A 277 17.89 -42.36 -0.34
CA GLU A 277 18.70 -43.37 0.34
C GLU A 277 19.93 -43.65 -0.55
N PRO A 278 21.16 -43.61 -0.01
CA PRO A 278 22.32 -44.04 -0.78
C PRO A 278 22.22 -45.55 -0.99
N ASN A 279 22.17 -45.99 -2.25
CA ASN A 279 22.20 -47.39 -2.62
C ASN A 279 23.50 -48.05 -2.11
N SER A 280 23.45 -48.65 -0.93
CA SER A 280 24.55 -49.44 -0.38
C SER A 280 24.71 -50.70 -1.22
N HIS A 281 25.86 -50.86 -1.88
CA HIS A 281 26.17 -52.05 -2.67
C HIS A 281 26.03 -53.33 -1.82
N VAL A 282 25.46 -54.37 -2.44
CA VAL A 282 25.41 -55.72 -1.86
C VAL A 282 26.84 -56.25 -1.71
N LEU A 283 27.20 -56.62 -0.49
CA LEU A 283 28.38 -57.42 -0.16
C LEU A 283 27.96 -58.57 0.75
N ALA A 284 28.59 -59.73 0.55
CA ALA A 284 28.17 -61.01 1.12
C ALA A 284 28.49 -61.15 2.62
N PRO A 285 27.77 -61.99 3.38
CA PRO A 285 27.90 -62.07 4.84
C PRO A 285 29.11 -62.91 5.30
N GLY A 286 29.72 -62.55 6.43
CA GLY A 286 30.70 -63.39 7.10
C GLY A 286 31.27 -62.88 8.43
N ILE A 287 31.35 -63.78 9.41
CA ILE A 287 32.23 -63.80 10.60
C ILE A 287 31.82 -62.85 11.78
N PRO A 288 31.89 -63.29 13.06
CA PRO A 288 31.11 -62.67 14.16
C PRO A 288 31.88 -61.77 15.14
N LEU A 289 31.11 -61.05 15.98
CA LEU A 289 31.57 -60.16 17.06
C LEU A 289 32.17 -60.91 18.27
N PRO A 290 33.30 -60.43 18.84
CA PRO A 290 33.70 -60.73 20.21
C PRO A 290 33.05 -59.77 21.22
N GLN A 291 32.49 -60.31 22.32
CA GLN A 291 32.33 -59.57 23.58
C GLN A 291 33.74 -59.43 24.23
N ARG A 292 34.01 -58.63 25.29
CA ARG A 292 33.35 -58.60 26.61
C ARG A 292 34.02 -57.58 27.55
N HIS A 293 33.46 -57.42 28.75
CA HIS A 293 34.05 -56.85 29.98
C HIS A 293 34.26 -55.33 30.13
N GLN A 294 33.32 -54.70 30.84
CA GLN A 294 33.65 -53.76 31.91
C GLN A 294 34.08 -54.53 33.19
N PRO A 295 34.91 -53.93 34.06
CA PRO A 295 34.58 -53.97 35.49
C PRO A 295 34.97 -52.72 36.34
N LYS A 296 33.96 -52.19 37.06
CA LYS A 296 33.96 -51.67 38.45
C LYS A 296 35.13 -50.82 39.02
N ARG A 297 34.80 -49.54 39.30
CA ARG A 297 35.15 -48.68 40.46
C ARG A 297 36.25 -49.12 41.47
N ARG A 298 37.13 -48.18 41.82
CA ARG A 298 37.47 -47.87 43.24
C ARG A 298 37.87 -46.38 43.44
N HIS A 299 38.41 -46.01 44.60
CA HIS A 299 38.25 -44.68 45.24
C HIS A 299 39.57 -43.93 45.54
N PHE A 300 39.41 -42.61 45.80
CA PHE A 300 40.10 -41.77 46.81
C PHE A 300 41.36 -40.92 46.49
N ASN A 301 41.41 -39.80 47.24
CA ASN A 301 42.49 -38.89 47.63
C ASN A 301 43.18 -37.90 46.65
N SER A 302 42.87 -36.62 46.95
CA SER A 302 43.74 -35.44 47.03
C SER A 302 45.27 -35.60 47.06
N MET A 303 45.98 -34.66 46.43
CA MET A 303 46.77 -33.62 47.14
C MET A 303 47.32 -32.52 46.18
N LEU A 304 47.52 -31.32 46.74
CA LEU A 304 48.34 -30.20 46.24
C LEU A 304 49.67 -30.17 47.06
N PRO A 305 50.64 -29.29 46.77
CA PRO A 305 51.16 -28.76 45.49
C PRO A 305 52.71 -28.88 45.42
N ARG A 306 53.37 -28.36 44.35
CA ARG A 306 54.41 -27.31 44.44
C ARG A 306 55.18 -27.07 43.13
N SER A 307 55.66 -25.84 43.00
CA SER A 307 56.61 -25.34 42.01
C SER A 307 58.03 -25.86 42.22
N LEU A 308 58.79 -25.99 41.13
CA LEU A 308 60.22 -25.69 41.13
C LEU A 308 60.45 -24.31 40.50
N PHE A 309 61.47 -23.60 40.98
CA PHE A 309 61.80 -22.21 40.65
C PHE A 309 63.34 -22.08 40.69
N SER A 310 63.86 -20.90 40.30
CA SER A 310 65.26 -20.47 40.45
C SER A 310 66.30 -21.12 39.53
N THR A 311 67.34 -20.42 39.06
CA THR A 311 67.54 -18.96 38.81
C THR A 311 68.84 -18.80 38.00
N ASN A 312 68.97 -17.72 37.23
CA ASN A 312 70.14 -16.84 37.35
C ASN A 312 69.92 -15.48 36.68
N ASN A 313 70.58 -14.45 37.24
CA ASN A 313 70.62 -13.07 36.74
C ASN A 313 71.89 -12.89 35.85
N LEU A 314 72.30 -11.74 35.30
CA LEU A 314 71.97 -10.32 35.49
C LEU A 314 72.43 -9.52 34.23
N THR A 315 71.77 -8.38 33.95
CA THR A 315 72.08 -7.28 32.99
C THR A 315 73.38 -7.24 32.15
N ARG A 316 73.24 -6.83 30.87
CA ARG A 316 73.86 -5.63 30.20
C ARG A 316 73.45 -5.64 28.70
N LEU A 317 73.52 -4.61 27.84
CA LEU A 317 73.64 -3.13 27.86
C LEU A 317 74.25 -2.76 26.48
N SER A 318 73.49 -2.14 25.56
CA SER A 318 74.00 -1.31 24.43
C SER A 318 72.88 -0.77 23.52
N THR A 319 73.00 0.50 23.13
CA THR A 319 72.52 1.05 21.84
C THR A 319 73.74 1.17 20.89
N PRO A 320 73.55 1.38 19.58
CA PRO A 320 73.34 2.73 19.00
C PRO A 320 72.12 2.77 18.05
N CYS A 321 71.55 3.89 17.55
CA CYS A 321 72.10 5.19 17.07
C CYS A 321 72.83 5.06 15.71
N ASP A 322 72.74 5.96 14.72
CA ASP A 322 71.84 7.10 14.38
C ASP A 322 71.56 6.97 12.83
N ASP A 323 71.08 7.88 11.96
CA ASP A 323 70.71 9.32 11.91
C ASP A 323 69.17 9.52 11.87
N GLU A 324 68.50 10.69 12.01
CA GLU A 324 68.80 12.13 11.97
C GLU A 324 68.82 12.85 10.59
N VAL A 325 68.39 14.13 10.41
CA VAL A 325 67.18 14.89 10.88
C VAL A 325 67.11 16.24 10.10
N TRP A 326 66.08 17.08 10.35
CA TRP A 326 65.76 18.41 9.75
C TRP A 326 65.03 18.42 8.39
N GLY A 327 64.15 19.40 8.09
CA GLY A 327 63.64 20.48 8.96
C GLY A 327 62.79 21.56 8.27
N THR A 328 61.45 21.48 8.43
CA THR A 328 60.45 22.56 8.69
C THR A 328 60.50 23.99 8.07
N THR A 329 59.30 24.62 8.03
CA THR A 329 58.99 26.05 7.74
C THR A 329 59.00 26.49 6.25
N ALA A 330 58.23 27.49 5.80
CA ALA A 330 56.95 28.08 6.26
C ALA A 330 56.30 28.90 5.09
N ALA A 331 55.32 29.78 5.42
CA ALA A 331 54.64 30.80 4.62
C ALA A 331 55.46 31.46 3.46
N ASP A 332 54.86 31.99 2.39
CA ASP A 332 53.76 32.97 2.47
C ASP A 332 52.84 33.08 1.22
N SER A 333 51.83 33.93 1.35
CA SER A 333 50.87 34.40 0.36
C SER A 333 51.42 35.52 -0.56
N VAL A 334 50.63 35.97 -1.56
CA VAL A 334 50.46 37.40 -2.02
C VAL A 334 50.05 37.53 -3.51
N THR A 335 48.75 37.81 -3.76
CA THR A 335 48.20 38.67 -4.85
C THR A 335 48.30 38.25 -6.35
N LYS A 336 47.60 38.87 -7.35
CA LYS A 336 46.31 39.61 -7.53
C LYS A 336 46.26 40.12 -9.00
N VAL A 337 45.13 40.70 -9.44
CA VAL A 337 44.94 41.49 -10.70
C VAL A 337 44.94 40.65 -12.01
N GLY A 338 44.13 40.94 -13.05
CA GLY A 338 42.96 41.83 -13.11
C GLY A 338 42.97 42.94 -14.19
N THR A 339 42.96 42.58 -15.48
CA THR A 339 42.70 43.51 -16.61
C THR A 339 41.86 42.79 -17.67
N HIS A 340 40.63 43.22 -17.98
CA HIS A 340 40.24 44.41 -18.75
C HIS A 340 40.43 44.30 -20.28
N THR A 341 39.32 44.00 -20.96
CA THR A 341 38.85 44.80 -22.11
C THR A 341 37.36 45.11 -21.92
N ARG A 342 36.83 46.11 -22.64
CA ARG A 342 35.55 46.80 -22.37
C ARG A 342 34.80 47.00 -23.70
N THR A 343 33.62 47.62 -23.66
CA THR A 343 32.73 48.04 -24.77
C THR A 343 31.82 46.93 -25.33
N SER A 344 30.55 47.19 -25.66
CA SER A 344 29.67 48.35 -25.33
C SER A 344 28.19 48.00 -25.53
N GLU A 345 27.30 48.87 -25.06
CA GLU A 345 25.84 48.77 -25.27
C GLU A 345 25.40 49.22 -26.67
N THR A 346 24.42 48.50 -27.23
CA THR A 346 23.33 48.90 -28.17
C THR A 346 22.52 47.62 -28.39
N LYS A 347 21.24 47.44 -28.04
CA LYS A 347 20.07 48.33 -27.91
C LYS A 347 19.44 48.71 -29.27
N ASP A 348 18.12 48.49 -29.32
CA ASP A 348 17.09 48.97 -30.27
C ASP A 348 16.96 48.32 -31.68
N ASP A 349 15.74 47.78 -31.87
CA ASP A 349 14.81 47.93 -33.01
C ASP A 349 15.10 47.31 -34.41
N ASP A 350 14.27 46.31 -34.79
CA ASP A 350 13.04 46.50 -35.61
C ASP A 350 12.78 45.55 -36.82
N ILE A 351 11.51 45.55 -37.25
CA ILE A 351 10.96 45.32 -38.61
C ILE A 351 11.13 43.92 -39.26
N MET A 352 10.02 43.18 -39.24
CA MET A 352 9.63 42.19 -40.27
C MET A 352 9.34 42.91 -41.60
N PRO A 353 9.61 42.31 -42.79
CA PRO A 353 8.44 41.88 -43.57
C PRO A 353 8.62 40.62 -44.45
N VAL A 354 7.52 40.18 -45.05
CA VAL A 354 7.36 38.95 -45.85
C VAL A 354 7.39 39.23 -47.35
N SER A 355 8.15 38.44 -48.15
CA SER A 355 7.87 38.17 -49.57
C SER A 355 8.74 37.02 -50.13
N ARG A 356 8.54 36.49 -51.36
CA ARG A 356 7.36 35.84 -52.00
C ARG A 356 7.84 35.27 -53.37
N PHE A 357 7.47 34.04 -53.75
CA PHE A 357 7.85 33.38 -55.03
C PHE A 357 9.38 33.12 -55.20
N ARG A 358 9.87 32.29 -56.14
CA ARG A 358 9.27 31.67 -57.35
C ARG A 358 9.82 30.26 -57.61
N ASP A 359 9.10 29.47 -58.41
CA ASP A 359 9.54 28.19 -58.98
C ASP A 359 10.68 28.35 -60.01
N GLU A 360 11.49 27.30 -60.19
CA GLU A 360 11.89 26.86 -61.54
C GLU A 360 12.25 25.36 -61.58
N SER A 361 12.31 24.77 -62.79
CA SER A 361 12.25 23.32 -63.01
C SER A 361 13.29 22.80 -63.99
N HIS A 362 13.72 21.53 -63.86
CA HIS A 362 14.39 20.80 -64.94
C HIS A 362 13.92 19.33 -65.08
N THR A 363 14.19 18.75 -66.25
CA THR A 363 13.40 17.66 -66.85
C THR A 363 14.23 16.51 -67.42
N GLY A 364 13.69 15.29 -67.38
CA GLY A 364 14.17 14.10 -68.12
C GLY A 364 14.20 12.84 -67.24
N GLY A 365 13.84 11.64 -67.71
CA GLY A 365 13.27 11.22 -69.00
C GLY A 365 12.66 9.80 -68.92
N ARG A 366 11.80 9.42 -69.89
CA ARG A 366 11.17 8.08 -70.07
C ARG A 366 12.05 7.18 -70.98
N PRO A 367 11.76 5.87 -71.24
CA PRO A 367 10.54 5.05 -71.01
C PRO A 367 10.77 3.85 -70.05
N SER A 368 9.78 3.12 -69.47
CA SER A 368 8.46 2.58 -69.90
C SER A 368 8.50 1.23 -70.66
N CYS A 369 7.85 0.21 -70.10
CA CYS A 369 7.33 -0.97 -70.82
C CYS A 369 6.12 -1.59 -70.06
N LEU A 370 5.28 -2.39 -70.72
CA LEU A 370 3.96 -2.87 -70.23
C LEU A 370 3.75 -4.38 -70.47
N GLY A 371 2.71 -4.98 -69.83
CA GLY A 371 2.33 -6.40 -69.94
C GLY A 371 1.97 -6.98 -68.55
N LEU A 372 0.74 -7.23 -68.08
CA LEU A 372 -0.58 -7.61 -68.64
C LEU A 372 -0.81 -9.11 -68.95
N THR A 373 -1.74 -9.70 -68.16
CA THR A 373 -2.68 -10.83 -68.42
C THR A 373 -2.28 -12.32 -68.35
N GLN A 374 -3.28 -13.09 -67.87
CA GLN A 374 -3.63 -14.52 -68.10
C GLN A 374 -3.16 -15.64 -67.15
N ILE A 375 -3.95 -16.74 -67.21
CA ILE A 375 -4.43 -17.69 -66.17
C ILE A 375 -5.06 -18.88 -66.97
N PRO A 376 -5.16 -20.16 -66.51
CA PRO A 376 -5.08 -20.72 -65.14
C PRO A 376 -4.09 -21.91 -64.99
N GLY A 377 -4.18 -22.67 -63.89
CA GLY A 377 -3.59 -24.01 -63.74
C GLY A 377 -3.92 -24.70 -62.40
N THR A 378 -4.71 -25.79 -62.42
CA THR A 378 -4.95 -26.70 -61.28
C THR A 378 -3.98 -27.88 -61.28
N PHE A 379 -3.65 -28.48 -60.12
CA PHE A 379 -3.75 -29.94 -59.89
C PHE A 379 -3.47 -30.37 -58.41
N CYS A 380 -3.83 -31.63 -58.12
CA CYS A 380 -3.95 -32.41 -56.87
C CYS A 380 -3.00 -32.24 -55.66
N ALA A 381 -3.40 -32.93 -54.57
CA ALA A 381 -2.63 -33.23 -53.35
C ALA A 381 -2.29 -34.73 -53.25
N ALA A 382 -1.38 -35.12 -52.35
CA ALA A 382 -1.29 -36.45 -51.71
C ALA A 382 -0.34 -36.42 -50.49
N ASP A 383 -0.66 -37.19 -49.44
CA ASP A 383 0.18 -37.48 -48.29
C ASP A 383 1.10 -38.70 -48.53
N LEU A 384 2.13 -38.90 -47.69
CA LEU A 384 2.49 -40.24 -47.14
C LEU A 384 3.56 -40.18 -46.02
N GLU A 385 3.72 -41.28 -45.29
CA GLU A 385 4.46 -41.40 -44.04
C GLU A 385 5.67 -42.38 -44.10
N LYS A 386 6.36 -42.50 -42.96
CA LYS A 386 7.11 -43.68 -42.42
C LYS A 386 8.56 -43.93 -42.88
N GLY A 387 9.29 -44.54 -41.94
CA GLY A 387 10.56 -45.25 -42.10
C GLY A 387 10.75 -46.25 -40.93
N PRO A 388 11.66 -47.24 -41.05
CA PRO A 388 12.24 -47.98 -39.89
C PRO A 388 13.79 -48.14 -40.01
N VAL A 389 14.66 -47.98 -39.00
CA VAL A 389 14.98 -48.74 -37.74
C VAL A 389 16.26 -49.61 -37.82
N LEU A 390 17.28 -49.27 -37.00
CA LEU A 390 18.45 -50.08 -36.48
C LEU A 390 19.46 -50.67 -37.51
N THR A 391 20.73 -51.00 -37.19
CA THR A 391 21.36 -51.58 -35.97
C THR A 391 22.68 -50.92 -35.48
N ASP A 392 23.28 -51.50 -34.43
CA ASP A 392 24.35 -50.98 -33.56
C ASP A 392 25.81 -51.08 -34.03
N GLU A 393 26.70 -50.23 -33.47
CA GLU A 393 27.97 -50.69 -32.85
C GLU A 393 28.58 -49.66 -31.85
N LYS A 394 29.44 -50.13 -30.93
CA LYS A 394 30.16 -49.41 -29.85
C LYS A 394 31.20 -50.36 -29.21
N PRO A 395 32.18 -49.94 -28.35
CA PRO A 395 32.52 -48.58 -27.91
C PRO A 395 34.04 -48.24 -27.84
N THR A 396 34.38 -46.95 -27.68
CA THR A 396 35.49 -46.51 -26.82
C THR A 396 35.20 -45.10 -26.28
N ALA A 397 35.82 -44.69 -25.17
CA ALA A 397 35.42 -43.49 -24.42
C ALA A 397 36.48 -42.37 -24.41
N SER A 398 36.03 -41.12 -24.46
CA SER A 398 36.76 -39.93 -23.99
C SER A 398 35.78 -38.83 -23.53
N SER A 399 36.30 -37.80 -22.86
CA SER A 399 35.58 -36.96 -21.90
C SER A 399 34.70 -35.82 -22.47
N LEU A 400 33.46 -35.74 -21.96
CA LEU A 400 32.73 -34.53 -21.53
C LEU A 400 33.11 -33.17 -22.16
N SER A 401 32.21 -32.60 -22.98
CA SER A 401 31.89 -31.16 -22.98
C SER A 401 30.57 -30.85 -23.73
N ASP A 402 29.45 -30.83 -23.00
CA ASP A 402 28.13 -30.56 -23.59
C ASP A 402 27.97 -29.11 -24.07
N THR A 403 28.19 -28.90 -25.37
CA THR A 403 27.95 -27.61 -26.04
C THR A 403 26.49 -27.50 -26.47
N SER A 404 25.58 -27.34 -25.49
CA SER A 404 24.15 -27.18 -25.75
C SER A 404 23.83 -25.80 -26.32
N ALA A 405 23.76 -25.72 -27.65
CA ALA A 405 23.39 -24.50 -28.37
C ALA A 405 21.94 -24.09 -28.03
N ASN A 406 21.77 -22.90 -27.43
CA ASN A 406 20.44 -22.34 -27.18
C ASN A 406 19.71 -22.08 -28.52
N PRO A 407 18.43 -22.48 -28.67
CA PRO A 407 17.64 -22.13 -29.84
C PRO A 407 17.47 -20.61 -29.92
N SER A 408 17.98 -20.00 -30.99
CA SER A 408 18.06 -18.56 -31.15
C SER A 408 16.68 -17.89 -31.13
N THR A 409 16.39 -17.11 -30.10
CA THR A 409 15.21 -16.25 -30.07
C THR A 409 15.34 -15.18 -31.17
N PRO A 410 14.31 -14.95 -32.03
CA PRO A 410 14.41 -13.99 -33.11
C PRO A 410 14.69 -12.57 -32.58
N SER A 411 15.81 -12.00 -33.00
CA SER A 411 16.35 -10.73 -32.49
C SER A 411 15.51 -9.54 -32.93
N THR A 412 14.55 -9.15 -32.09
CA THR A 412 13.82 -7.90 -32.27
C THR A 412 14.80 -6.73 -32.15
N SER A 413 14.85 -5.86 -33.16
CA SER A 413 15.78 -4.74 -33.25
C SER A 413 15.47 -3.64 -32.23
N SER A 414 15.88 -3.89 -30.99
CA SER A 414 15.81 -2.92 -29.90
C SER A 414 16.77 -1.76 -30.19
N LEU A 415 16.24 -0.54 -30.13
CA LEU A 415 17.06 0.67 -30.13
C LEU A 415 18.01 0.62 -28.91
N PRO A 416 19.31 0.94 -29.07
CA PRO A 416 20.28 0.81 -28.00
C PRO A 416 19.90 1.71 -26.82
N ILE A 417 19.63 1.10 -25.66
CA ILE A 417 19.41 1.82 -24.40
C ILE A 417 20.70 2.61 -24.08
N PRO A 418 20.62 3.93 -23.82
CA PRO A 418 21.80 4.74 -23.50
C PRO A 418 22.64 4.11 -22.37
N PRO A 419 23.97 4.07 -22.47
CA PRO A 419 24.82 3.26 -21.58
C PRO A 419 24.71 3.68 -20.11
N ILE A 420 24.44 4.96 -19.84
CA ILE A 420 24.15 5.49 -18.50
C ILE A 420 22.85 4.88 -17.95
N LEU A 421 21.75 4.96 -18.71
CA LEU A 421 20.47 4.35 -18.33
C LEU A 421 20.58 2.84 -18.15
N ARG A 422 21.35 2.14 -19.00
CA ARG A 422 21.59 0.69 -18.85
C ARG A 422 22.30 0.37 -17.54
N LYS A 423 23.39 1.08 -17.20
CA LYS A 423 24.13 0.90 -15.93
C LYS A 423 23.26 1.22 -14.71
N ILE A 424 22.49 2.31 -14.75
CA ILE A 424 21.57 2.70 -13.68
C ILE A 424 20.47 1.64 -13.52
N ASN A 425 19.86 1.19 -14.62
CA ASN A 425 18.80 0.20 -14.59
C ASN A 425 19.30 -1.14 -14.01
N GLN A 426 20.45 -1.65 -14.45
CA GLN A 426 21.05 -2.87 -13.88
C GLN A 426 21.35 -2.72 -12.37
N LYS A 427 21.80 -1.54 -11.92
CA LYS A 427 22.02 -1.26 -10.49
C LYS A 427 20.72 -1.23 -9.70
N ILE A 428 19.64 -0.65 -10.24
CA ILE A 428 18.32 -0.61 -9.59
C ILE A 428 17.64 -1.99 -9.61
N GLU A 429 17.78 -2.77 -10.69
CA GLU A 429 17.27 -4.14 -10.80
C GLU A 429 17.95 -5.11 -9.82
N SER A 430 19.19 -4.82 -9.41
CA SER A 430 19.87 -5.54 -8.33
C SER A 430 19.25 -5.31 -6.93
N LEU A 431 18.39 -4.29 -6.76
CA LEU A 431 17.72 -4.00 -5.49
C LEU A 431 16.54 -4.96 -5.28
N SER A 432 16.64 -5.79 -4.26
CA SER A 432 15.67 -6.85 -3.96
C SER A 432 14.24 -6.31 -3.81
N GLY A 433 13.36 -6.70 -4.74
CA GLY A 433 11.95 -6.34 -4.75
C GLY A 433 11.48 -5.57 -5.98
N PHE A 434 12.42 -4.97 -6.74
CA PHE A 434 12.14 -4.11 -7.87
C PHE A 434 11.53 -4.86 -9.08
N GLU A 435 10.40 -4.39 -9.60
CA GLU A 435 9.82 -4.96 -10.83
C GLU A 435 10.41 -4.29 -12.09
N ALA A 436 11.46 -4.93 -12.62
CA ALA A 436 12.08 -4.66 -13.92
C ALA A 436 11.12 -4.79 -15.11
N ARG A 437 10.17 -5.74 -15.03
CA ARG A 437 9.37 -6.19 -16.17
C ARG A 437 8.33 -5.14 -16.57
N GLY A 438 8.46 -4.65 -17.79
CA GLY A 438 7.48 -3.78 -18.44
C GLY A 438 6.30 -4.55 -19.04
N ILE A 439 6.03 -4.25 -20.31
CA ILE A 439 4.90 -4.77 -21.09
C ILE A 439 5.12 -6.15 -21.75
N THR A 440 6.28 -6.78 -21.57
CA THR A 440 6.60 -8.09 -22.16
C THR A 440 5.75 -9.21 -21.56
N ARG A 441 5.26 -10.13 -22.40
CA ARG A 441 4.45 -11.28 -21.99
C ARG A 441 5.13 -12.09 -20.88
N VAL A 442 4.37 -12.49 -19.86
CA VAL A 442 4.78 -13.48 -18.86
C VAL A 442 4.59 -14.89 -19.42
N LEU A 443 5.68 -15.65 -19.54
CA LEU A 443 5.63 -17.02 -20.08
C LEU A 443 4.95 -17.99 -19.09
N PRO A 444 4.41 -19.13 -19.55
CA PRO A 444 3.76 -20.10 -18.67
C PRO A 444 4.63 -20.59 -17.50
N SER A 445 5.94 -20.75 -17.74
CA SER A 445 6.95 -21.20 -16.75
C SER A 445 7.31 -20.16 -15.69
N GLU A 446 6.99 -18.88 -15.89
CA GLU A 446 7.37 -17.77 -14.99
C GLU A 446 6.27 -17.40 -14.00
N ARG A 447 5.20 -18.19 -13.95
CA ARG A 447 3.96 -17.88 -13.23
C ARG A 447 3.91 -18.54 -11.86
N GLN A 448 3.06 -17.99 -11.01
CA GLN A 448 2.85 -18.53 -9.68
C GLN A 448 2.04 -19.84 -9.78
N PRO A 449 2.35 -20.88 -8.98
CA PRO A 449 1.57 -22.11 -8.98
C PRO A 449 0.12 -21.85 -8.52
N PRO A 450 -0.86 -22.63 -9.01
CA PRO A 450 -2.27 -22.44 -8.68
C PRO A 450 -2.50 -22.58 -7.18
N SER A 451 -3.08 -21.55 -6.55
CA SER A 451 -3.30 -21.51 -5.10
C SER A 451 -4.58 -20.75 -4.75
N ARG A 452 -5.45 -21.38 -3.95
CA ARG A 452 -6.73 -20.79 -3.49
C ARG A 452 -6.54 -19.47 -2.75
N LEU A 453 -5.41 -19.29 -2.06
CA LEU A 453 -5.06 -18.03 -1.39
C LEU A 453 -4.55 -16.96 -2.37
N SER A 454 -3.95 -17.35 -3.50
CA SER A 454 -3.63 -16.41 -4.59
C SER A 454 -4.89 -16.00 -5.34
N ASP A 455 -5.81 -16.95 -5.59
CA ASP A 455 -7.12 -16.65 -6.17
C ASP A 455 -7.90 -15.63 -5.33
N LEU A 456 -7.98 -15.79 -4.01
CA LEU A 456 -8.71 -14.83 -3.16
C LEU A 456 -8.07 -13.43 -3.11
N GLN A 457 -6.78 -13.28 -3.45
CA GLN A 457 -6.15 -11.96 -3.60
C GLN A 457 -6.72 -11.18 -4.81
N ILE A 458 -7.36 -11.84 -5.79
CA ILE A 458 -8.14 -11.18 -6.87
C ILE A 458 -9.28 -10.34 -6.26
N PHE A 459 -9.99 -10.90 -5.27
CA PHE A 459 -11.07 -10.20 -4.57
C PHE A 459 -10.52 -9.09 -3.67
N PHE A 460 -9.56 -9.42 -2.79
CA PHE A 460 -9.04 -8.46 -1.81
C PHE A 460 -8.30 -7.27 -2.46
N LEU A 461 -7.65 -7.46 -3.62
CA LEU A 461 -7.05 -6.38 -4.39
C LEU A 461 -8.09 -5.33 -4.80
N TRP A 462 -9.19 -5.75 -5.41
CA TRP A 462 -10.21 -4.82 -5.89
C TRP A 462 -11.07 -4.25 -4.76
N PHE A 463 -11.33 -5.04 -3.73
CA PHE A 463 -12.05 -4.56 -2.56
C PHE A 463 -11.24 -3.51 -1.80
N GLY A 464 -9.96 -3.80 -1.49
CA GLY A 464 -9.06 -2.90 -0.76
C GLY A 464 -8.76 -1.61 -1.51
N ALA A 465 -8.37 -1.70 -2.78
CA ALA A 465 -7.97 -0.54 -3.58
C ALA A 465 -9.14 0.40 -3.96
N ASN A 466 -10.40 0.08 -3.60
CA ASN A 466 -11.57 0.92 -3.92
C ASN A 466 -12.41 1.37 -2.71
N ILE A 467 -12.14 0.89 -1.49
CA ILE A 467 -12.76 1.42 -0.26
C ILE A 467 -12.14 2.77 0.17
N THR A 468 -12.12 3.74 -0.74
CA THR A 468 -11.30 4.96 -0.66
C THR A 468 -12.11 6.24 -0.91
N ALA A 469 -11.66 7.37 -0.34
CA ALA A 469 -12.46 8.60 -0.27
C ALA A 469 -12.78 9.25 -1.63
N ASN A 470 -11.98 9.00 -2.67
CA ASN A 470 -12.26 9.42 -4.04
C ASN A 470 -13.48 8.70 -4.63
N ASN A 471 -13.64 7.40 -4.36
CA ASN A 471 -14.84 6.66 -4.77
C ASN A 471 -16.05 7.04 -3.90
N LEU A 472 -15.85 7.31 -2.61
CA LEU A 472 -16.89 7.89 -1.73
C LEU A 472 -17.37 9.24 -2.28
N THR A 473 -16.45 10.09 -2.76
CA THR A 473 -16.74 11.42 -3.31
C THR A 473 -17.69 11.35 -4.50
N THR A 474 -17.63 10.32 -5.36
CA THR A 474 -18.63 10.12 -6.43
C THR A 474 -20.05 10.00 -5.86
N GLY A 475 -20.24 9.35 -4.72
CA GLY A 475 -21.55 9.21 -4.07
C GLY A 475 -22.16 10.55 -3.64
N LEU A 476 -21.32 11.55 -3.32
CA LEU A 476 -21.79 12.88 -2.92
C LEU A 476 -22.55 13.62 -4.04
N PHE A 477 -22.26 13.33 -5.31
CA PHE A 477 -22.84 14.04 -6.45
C PHE A 477 -24.35 13.84 -6.56
N GLY A 478 -24.90 12.71 -6.12
CA GLY A 478 -26.34 12.40 -6.23
C GLY A 478 -27.20 13.49 -5.59
N PRO A 479 -27.09 13.71 -4.26
CA PRO A 479 -27.80 14.80 -3.60
C PRO A 479 -27.20 16.19 -3.89
N LEU A 480 -25.87 16.36 -3.81
CA LEU A 480 -25.26 17.72 -3.81
C LEU A 480 -25.18 18.39 -5.20
N ILE A 481 -25.20 17.63 -6.30
CA ILE A 481 -25.02 18.16 -7.66
C ILE A 481 -26.24 17.85 -8.54
N PHE A 482 -26.82 16.65 -8.45
CA PHE A 482 -28.00 16.25 -9.23
C PHE A 482 -29.33 16.45 -8.48
N GLY A 483 -29.31 16.94 -7.23
CA GLY A 483 -30.52 17.19 -6.43
C GLY A 483 -31.36 15.95 -6.18
N LEU A 484 -30.77 14.75 -6.22
CA LEU A 484 -31.47 13.48 -6.07
C LEU A 484 -31.65 13.10 -4.60
N GLY A 485 -32.84 12.62 -4.27
CA GLY A 485 -33.16 12.05 -2.97
C GLY A 485 -32.32 10.82 -2.65
N PHE A 486 -32.34 10.41 -1.38
CA PHE A 486 -31.48 9.34 -0.87
C PHE A 486 -31.73 8.00 -1.60
N THR A 487 -33.01 7.63 -1.77
CA THR A 487 -33.43 6.37 -2.42
C THR A 487 -33.09 6.34 -3.91
N ASP A 488 -33.39 7.42 -4.64
CA ASP A 488 -33.02 7.61 -6.05
C ASP A 488 -31.51 7.46 -6.25
N SER A 489 -30.73 8.16 -5.41
CA SER A 489 -29.27 8.13 -5.44
C SER A 489 -28.74 6.72 -5.20
N VAL A 490 -29.21 6.02 -4.16
CA VAL A 490 -28.76 4.65 -3.83
C VAL A 490 -29.07 3.68 -4.97
N PHE A 491 -30.26 3.76 -5.58
CA PHE A 491 -30.63 2.87 -6.68
C PHE A 491 -29.77 3.12 -7.93
N CYS A 492 -29.60 4.39 -8.32
CA CYS A 492 -28.75 4.78 -9.45
C CYS A 492 -27.29 4.35 -9.24
N ALA A 493 -26.78 4.51 -8.00
CA ALA A 493 -25.42 4.12 -7.64
C ALA A 493 -25.18 2.60 -7.69
N ILE A 494 -26.13 1.79 -7.19
CA ILE A 494 -26.04 0.33 -7.25
C ILE A 494 -26.13 -0.20 -8.68
N VAL A 495 -27.05 0.33 -9.50
CA VAL A 495 -27.18 -0.09 -10.91
C VAL A 495 -25.99 0.36 -11.74
N GLY A 496 -25.50 1.58 -11.55
CA GLY A 496 -24.27 2.07 -12.18
C GLY A 496 -23.07 1.19 -11.83
N CYS A 497 -22.83 0.97 -10.53
CA CYS A 497 -21.65 0.22 -10.09
C CYS A 497 -21.69 -1.26 -10.50
N LEU A 498 -22.89 -1.87 -10.61
CA LEU A 498 -23.11 -3.21 -11.16
C LEU A 498 -22.63 -3.31 -12.61
N LEU A 499 -23.05 -2.35 -13.46
CA LEU A 499 -22.70 -2.33 -14.88
C LEU A 499 -21.20 -2.07 -15.10
N GLY A 500 -20.62 -1.08 -14.40
CA GLY A 500 -19.20 -0.79 -14.51
C GLY A 500 -18.31 -1.92 -13.98
N SER A 501 -18.70 -2.57 -12.88
CA SER A 501 -18.00 -3.73 -12.33
C SER A 501 -18.00 -4.92 -13.29
N CYS A 502 -19.09 -5.15 -14.02
CA CYS A 502 -19.17 -6.18 -15.06
C CYS A 502 -18.16 -5.92 -16.20
N CYS A 503 -18.02 -4.67 -16.65
CA CYS A 503 -17.09 -4.28 -17.71
C CYS A 503 -15.62 -4.55 -17.32
N THR A 504 -15.22 -4.11 -16.13
CA THR A 504 -13.88 -4.35 -15.59
C THR A 504 -13.62 -5.83 -15.32
N ALA A 505 -14.58 -6.54 -14.71
CA ALA A 505 -14.46 -7.98 -14.46
C ALA A 505 -14.33 -8.80 -15.75
N TYR A 506 -14.96 -8.39 -16.84
CA TYR A 506 -14.81 -9.00 -18.16
C TYR A 506 -13.38 -8.82 -18.69
N MET A 507 -12.86 -7.58 -18.69
CA MET A 507 -11.50 -7.28 -19.13
C MET A 507 -10.42 -7.95 -18.27
N ALA A 508 -10.69 -8.17 -16.98
CA ALA A 508 -9.79 -8.89 -16.09
C ALA A 508 -9.59 -10.37 -16.49
N THR A 509 -10.56 -11.00 -17.17
CA THR A 509 -10.47 -12.43 -17.55
C THR A 509 -9.38 -12.76 -18.58
N TRP A 510 -8.77 -11.75 -19.20
CA TRP A 510 -7.74 -11.91 -20.22
C TRP A 510 -6.32 -11.99 -19.67
N GLY A 511 -6.05 -11.42 -18.50
CA GLY A 511 -4.72 -11.37 -17.87
C GLY A 511 -4.11 -12.75 -17.68
N PRO A 512 -4.77 -13.69 -16.97
CA PRO A 512 -4.25 -15.04 -16.78
C PRO A 512 -4.13 -15.80 -18.11
N LYS A 513 -5.13 -15.73 -19.00
CA LYS A 513 -5.12 -16.51 -20.25
C LYS A 513 -4.05 -16.03 -21.25
N SER A 514 -3.65 -14.76 -21.19
CA SER A 514 -2.69 -14.18 -22.15
C SER A 514 -1.27 -14.02 -21.61
N GLY A 515 -1.11 -13.72 -20.31
CA GLY A 515 0.15 -13.22 -19.76
C GLY A 515 0.55 -11.83 -20.26
N ASN A 516 -0.35 -11.12 -20.95
CA ASN A 516 -0.13 -9.80 -21.53
C ASN A 516 -0.84 -8.72 -20.71
N ARG A 517 -0.24 -7.53 -20.59
CA ARG A 517 -0.87 -6.36 -19.97
C ARG A 517 -2.11 -5.92 -20.79
N THR A 518 -3.08 -5.26 -20.18
CA THR A 518 -4.41 -4.94 -20.72
C THR A 518 -4.34 -4.17 -22.04
N MET A 519 -3.51 -3.15 -22.14
CA MET A 519 -3.31 -2.38 -23.38
C MET A 519 -2.48 -3.11 -24.45
N VAL A 520 -1.81 -4.21 -24.10
CA VAL A 520 -1.24 -5.16 -25.07
C VAL A 520 -2.31 -6.14 -25.55
N VAL A 521 -3.16 -6.64 -24.65
CA VAL A 521 -4.34 -7.47 -24.98
C VAL A 521 -5.27 -6.75 -25.95
N LEU A 522 -5.48 -5.44 -25.78
CA LEU A 522 -6.36 -4.65 -26.64
C LEU A 522 -5.97 -4.67 -28.14
N ARG A 523 -4.68 -4.86 -28.45
CA ARG A 523 -4.19 -4.99 -29.84
C ARG A 523 -4.82 -6.18 -30.59
N PHE A 524 -5.17 -7.25 -29.88
CA PHE A 524 -5.79 -8.44 -30.48
C PHE A 524 -7.25 -8.21 -30.89
N PHE A 525 -7.88 -7.13 -30.40
CA PHE A 525 -9.25 -6.74 -30.73
C PHE A 525 -9.31 -5.53 -31.66
N MET A 526 -8.58 -4.45 -31.32
CA MET A 526 -8.62 -3.17 -32.05
C MET A 526 -7.46 -2.98 -33.05
N GLY A 527 -6.57 -3.96 -33.20
CA GLY A 527 -5.39 -3.87 -34.05
C GLY A 527 -4.22 -3.08 -33.43
N TYR A 528 -3.04 -3.18 -34.05
CA TYR A 528 -1.78 -2.66 -33.48
C TYR A 528 -1.71 -1.12 -33.38
N TRP A 529 -2.34 -0.41 -34.33
CA TRP A 529 -2.32 1.06 -34.35
C TRP A 529 -3.52 1.70 -33.63
N PRO A 530 -4.79 1.29 -33.87
CA PRO A 530 -5.94 1.95 -33.25
C PRO A 530 -5.99 1.79 -31.72
N SER A 531 -5.56 0.63 -31.19
CA SER A 531 -5.47 0.39 -29.74
C SER A 531 -4.58 1.38 -28.97
N LYS A 532 -3.73 2.15 -29.66
CA LYS A 532 -2.95 3.23 -29.06
C LYS A 532 -3.79 4.42 -28.60
N ILE A 533 -4.95 4.66 -29.20
CA ILE A 533 -5.84 5.77 -28.81
C ILE A 533 -6.44 5.48 -27.42
N PRO A 534 -7.12 4.33 -27.18
CA PRO A 534 -7.45 3.88 -25.82
C PRO A 534 -6.26 3.81 -24.86
N CYS A 535 -5.07 3.43 -25.34
CA CYS A 535 -3.87 3.40 -24.49
C CYS A 535 -3.44 4.80 -24.03
N PHE A 536 -3.49 5.81 -24.90
CA PHE A 536 -3.23 7.19 -24.54
C PHE A 536 -4.29 7.73 -23.59
N LEU A 537 -5.57 7.51 -23.90
CA LEU A 537 -6.69 7.92 -23.06
C LEU A 537 -6.63 7.27 -21.66
N ASN A 538 -6.14 6.04 -21.53
CA ASN A 538 -5.89 5.41 -20.24
C ASN A 538 -4.74 6.07 -19.45
N ILE A 539 -3.68 6.55 -20.10
CA ILE A 539 -2.61 7.29 -19.41
C ILE A 539 -3.19 8.60 -18.85
N VAL A 540 -3.96 9.34 -19.67
CA VAL A 540 -4.64 10.58 -19.24
C VAL A 540 -5.62 10.30 -18.10
N LEU A 541 -6.46 9.27 -18.22
CA LEU A 541 -7.39 8.81 -17.20
C LEU A 541 -6.70 8.55 -15.85
N MET A 542 -5.64 7.76 -15.85
CA MET A 542 -4.90 7.40 -14.63
C MET A 542 -4.13 8.59 -14.05
N VAL A 543 -3.73 9.58 -14.87
CA VAL A 543 -3.17 10.85 -14.38
C VAL A 543 -4.23 11.66 -13.63
N GLY A 544 -5.39 11.93 -14.24
CA GLY A 544 -6.42 12.77 -13.59
C GLY A 544 -7.13 12.09 -12.41
N TYR A 545 -7.32 10.77 -12.43
CA TYR A 545 -7.98 10.05 -11.33
C TYR A 545 -7.13 10.11 -10.05
N ILE A 546 -5.81 9.94 -10.20
CA ILE A 546 -4.84 10.06 -9.11
C ILE A 546 -4.62 11.52 -8.69
N THR A 547 -4.71 12.46 -9.63
CA THR A 547 -4.73 13.91 -9.35
C THR A 547 -5.85 14.24 -8.34
N CYS A 548 -7.07 13.78 -8.60
CA CYS A 548 -8.20 13.97 -7.70
C CYS A 548 -8.00 13.24 -6.35
N SER A 549 -7.44 12.04 -6.35
CA SER A 549 -7.07 11.33 -5.11
C SER A 549 -6.07 12.10 -4.24
N PHE A 550 -5.06 12.77 -4.82
CA PHE A 550 -4.13 13.59 -4.06
C PHE A 550 -4.77 14.87 -3.51
N ILE A 551 -5.65 15.53 -4.28
CA ILE A 551 -6.40 16.71 -3.81
C ILE A 551 -7.27 16.33 -2.60
N ILE A 552 -8.06 15.25 -2.71
CA ILE A 552 -8.94 14.77 -1.64
C ILE A 552 -8.11 14.38 -0.39
N ALA A 553 -7.01 13.65 -0.55
CA ALA A 553 -6.14 13.31 0.56
C ALA A 553 -5.52 14.54 1.24
N GLY A 554 -5.15 15.57 0.46
CA GLY A 554 -4.65 16.84 0.98
C GLY A 554 -5.70 17.64 1.74
N GLN A 555 -6.94 17.68 1.25
CA GLN A 555 -8.07 18.32 1.94
C GLN A 555 -8.38 17.62 3.27
N ILE A 556 -8.46 16.28 3.28
CA ILE A 556 -8.70 15.49 4.48
C ILE A 556 -7.61 15.74 5.54
N LEU A 557 -6.32 15.70 5.16
CA LEU A 557 -5.22 15.95 6.11
C LEU A 557 -5.18 17.41 6.60
N SER A 558 -5.56 18.38 5.76
CA SER A 558 -5.68 19.79 6.14
C SER A 558 -6.79 19.99 7.18
N ALA A 559 -7.96 19.39 6.96
CA ALA A 559 -9.07 19.40 7.91
C ALA A 559 -8.72 18.72 9.25
N VAL A 560 -8.06 17.55 9.22
CA VAL A 560 -7.55 16.86 10.43
C VAL A 560 -6.64 17.76 11.27
N SER A 561 -5.80 18.58 10.62
CA SER A 561 -4.88 19.50 11.30
C SER A 561 -5.57 20.71 11.95
N GLY A 562 -6.88 20.91 11.74
CA GLY A 562 -7.57 22.14 12.15
C GLY A 562 -7.08 23.38 11.41
N GLY A 563 -6.71 23.25 10.13
CA GLY A 563 -6.17 24.34 9.31
C GLY A 563 -4.68 24.65 9.49
N ASN A 564 -4.01 24.10 10.52
CA ASN A 564 -2.58 24.32 10.77
C ASN A 564 -1.66 23.83 9.63
N MET A 565 -2.12 22.89 8.80
CA MET A 565 -1.45 22.43 7.60
C MET A 565 -2.29 22.71 6.36
N THR A 566 -1.70 23.33 5.34
CA THR A 566 -2.41 23.62 4.07
C THR A 566 -2.64 22.37 3.22
N VAL A 567 -3.69 22.41 2.40
CA VAL A 567 -4.01 21.38 1.39
C VAL A 567 -2.81 21.05 0.49
N VAL A 568 -2.01 22.07 0.14
CA VAL A 568 -0.78 21.94 -0.65
C VAL A 568 0.25 21.01 0.01
N VAL A 569 0.49 21.17 1.31
CA VAL A 569 1.43 20.29 2.05
C VAL A 569 0.89 18.87 2.11
N GLY A 570 -0.43 18.70 2.33
CA GLY A 570 -1.08 17.39 2.31
C GLY A 570 -0.95 16.68 0.96
N ILE A 571 -1.19 17.39 -0.16
CA ILE A 571 -0.97 16.89 -1.53
C ILE A 571 0.46 16.40 -1.71
N VAL A 572 1.46 17.21 -1.34
CA VAL A 572 2.88 16.87 -1.51
C VAL A 572 3.27 15.64 -0.70
N VAL A 573 2.85 15.56 0.58
CA VAL A 573 3.15 14.41 1.45
C VAL A 573 2.58 13.12 0.89
N VAL A 574 1.30 13.11 0.49
CA VAL A 574 0.63 11.91 -0.04
C VAL A 574 1.21 11.49 -1.39
N ALA A 575 1.46 12.45 -2.28
CA ALA A 575 2.08 12.19 -3.58
C ALA A 575 3.48 11.60 -3.45
N LEU A 576 4.32 12.11 -2.53
CA LEU A 576 5.66 11.57 -2.27
C LEU A 576 5.64 10.14 -1.74
N VAL A 577 4.75 9.81 -0.79
CA VAL A 577 4.60 8.43 -0.29
C VAL A 577 4.12 7.49 -1.40
N CYS A 578 3.15 7.92 -2.21
CA CYS A 578 2.68 7.17 -3.38
C CYS A 578 3.80 6.94 -4.41
N TRP A 579 4.58 7.98 -4.72
CA TRP A 579 5.71 7.93 -5.66
C TRP A 579 6.71 6.84 -5.26
N VAL A 580 7.16 6.87 -4.00
CA VAL A 580 8.14 5.92 -3.45
C VAL A 580 7.68 4.47 -3.66
N VAL A 581 6.43 4.15 -3.30
CA VAL A 581 5.92 2.77 -3.44
C VAL A 581 5.68 2.37 -4.90
N ALA A 582 5.17 3.27 -5.75
CA ALA A 582 4.92 2.99 -7.16
C ALA A 582 6.21 2.70 -7.96
N VAL A 583 7.32 3.35 -7.62
CA VAL A 583 8.64 3.09 -8.22
C VAL A 583 9.14 1.69 -7.88
N PHE A 584 9.14 1.30 -6.59
CA PHE A 584 9.56 -0.04 -6.16
C PHE A 584 8.65 -1.16 -6.70
N GLY A 585 7.36 -0.86 -6.98
CA GLY A 585 6.49 -1.68 -7.82
C GLY A 585 5.66 -2.74 -7.10
N MET A 586 4.95 -3.57 -7.89
CA MET A 586 3.81 -4.37 -7.41
C MET A 586 4.16 -5.38 -6.32
N ARG A 587 5.40 -5.88 -6.26
CA ARG A 587 5.85 -6.80 -5.20
C ARG A 587 5.90 -6.12 -3.82
N VAL A 588 6.09 -4.80 -3.73
CA VAL A 588 5.94 -4.05 -2.46
C VAL A 588 4.46 -3.82 -2.19
N PHE A 589 3.75 -3.23 -3.17
CA PHE A 589 2.33 -2.91 -3.08
C PHE A 589 1.46 -4.10 -2.63
N HIS A 590 1.52 -5.26 -3.29
CA HIS A 590 0.71 -6.44 -2.91
C HIS A 590 0.97 -7.00 -1.50
N SER A 591 2.00 -6.52 -0.78
CA SER A 591 2.23 -6.88 0.64
C SER A 591 1.79 -5.79 1.61
N TYR A 592 1.71 -4.53 1.17
CA TYR A 592 0.99 -3.47 1.85
C TYR A 592 -0.53 -3.72 1.72
N GLU A 593 -1.01 -3.93 0.50
CA GLU A 593 -2.41 -4.15 0.12
C GLU A 593 -3.01 -5.42 0.72
N ARG A 594 -2.19 -6.35 1.20
CA ARG A 594 -2.69 -7.50 1.97
C ARG A 594 -3.34 -7.10 3.30
N TYR A 595 -2.94 -5.95 3.87
CA TYR A 595 -3.32 -5.52 5.21
C TYR A 595 -3.88 -4.09 5.26
N ALA A 596 -3.52 -3.21 4.32
CA ALA A 596 -3.92 -1.79 4.30
C ALA A 596 -5.44 -1.57 4.28
N TRP A 597 -6.18 -2.45 3.61
CA TRP A 597 -7.65 -2.42 3.57
C TRP A 597 -8.31 -2.67 4.93
N ILE A 598 -7.63 -3.28 5.91
CA ILE A 598 -8.25 -3.64 7.20
C ILE A 598 -8.47 -2.39 8.07
N PRO A 599 -7.46 -1.55 8.37
CA PRO A 599 -7.70 -0.25 9.02
C PRO A 599 -8.69 0.62 8.26
N GLN A 600 -8.58 0.67 6.93
CA GLN A 600 -9.47 1.45 6.07
C GLN A 600 -10.93 1.03 6.22
N LEU A 601 -11.23 -0.27 6.16
CA LEU A 601 -12.57 -0.81 6.33
C LEU A 601 -13.12 -0.55 7.74
N LEU A 602 -12.31 -0.75 8.77
CA LEU A 602 -12.70 -0.49 10.16
C LEU A 602 -13.05 0.99 10.37
N VAL A 603 -12.26 1.91 9.82
CA VAL A 603 -12.52 3.35 9.92
C VAL A 603 -13.75 3.77 9.12
N LEU A 604 -14.04 3.15 7.97
CA LEU A 604 -15.30 3.40 7.26
C LEU A 604 -16.53 2.84 8.02
N PHE A 605 -16.40 1.75 8.79
CA PHE A 605 -17.45 1.33 9.72
C PHE A 605 -17.62 2.28 10.92
N VAL A 606 -16.53 2.87 11.42
CA VAL A 606 -16.59 3.96 12.41
C VAL A 606 -17.32 5.19 11.82
N LEU A 607 -17.09 5.51 10.55
CA LEU A 607 -17.82 6.56 9.82
C LEU A 607 -19.31 6.25 9.70
N VAL A 608 -19.70 5.01 9.37
CA VAL A 608 -21.12 4.58 9.43
C VAL A 608 -21.70 4.80 10.83
N GLY A 609 -20.98 4.44 11.90
CA GLY A 609 -21.46 4.56 13.27
C GLY A 609 -21.59 6.00 13.79
N SER A 610 -20.76 6.92 13.30
CA SER A 610 -20.71 8.32 13.76
C SER A 610 -21.52 9.28 12.87
N ALA A 611 -21.44 9.12 11.55
CA ALA A 611 -22.18 9.94 10.58
C ALA A 611 -23.59 9.39 10.29
N GLY A 612 -23.79 8.07 10.35
CA GLY A 612 -25.04 7.40 9.99
C GLY A 612 -26.31 7.92 10.68
N PRO A 613 -26.31 8.25 11.99
CA PRO A 613 -27.46 8.86 12.66
C PRO A 613 -27.87 10.25 12.15
N ARG A 614 -27.03 10.89 11.32
CA ARG A 614 -27.29 12.18 10.66
C ARG A 614 -27.59 12.04 9.15
N PHE A 615 -27.69 10.83 8.62
CA PHE A 615 -28.06 10.61 7.22
C PHE A 615 -29.57 10.81 7.04
N ASP A 616 -29.98 11.82 6.28
CA ASP A 616 -31.38 11.93 5.88
C ASP A 616 -31.70 10.86 4.82
N SER A 617 -32.47 9.84 5.23
CA SER A 617 -32.98 8.80 4.33
C SER A 617 -34.38 9.11 3.78
N SER A 618 -35.01 10.19 4.27
CA SER A 618 -36.29 10.73 3.82
C SER A 618 -36.15 11.80 2.73
N LEU A 619 -34.93 12.33 2.52
CA LEU A 619 -34.61 13.34 1.51
C LEU A 619 -35.20 12.99 0.14
N GLN A 620 -36.09 13.85 -0.35
CA GLN A 620 -36.73 13.74 -1.65
C GLN A 620 -35.90 14.41 -2.75
N SER A 621 -36.09 13.99 -4.00
CA SER A 621 -35.46 14.61 -5.16
C SER A 621 -36.05 16.00 -5.41
N VAL A 622 -35.18 17.02 -5.49
CA VAL A 622 -35.55 18.44 -5.43
C VAL A 622 -35.89 19.03 -6.82
N THR A 623 -35.43 18.41 -7.90
CA THR A 623 -35.65 18.91 -9.27
C THR A 623 -37.04 18.58 -9.82
N GLY A 624 -37.63 19.53 -10.54
CA GLY A 624 -39.02 19.51 -11.02
C GLY A 624 -39.36 18.49 -12.12
N GLU A 625 -40.35 18.85 -12.95
CA GLU A 625 -41.07 18.02 -13.93
C GLU A 625 -40.33 16.76 -14.42
N GLY A 626 -41.04 15.62 -14.47
CA GLY A 626 -40.45 14.27 -14.48
C GLY A 626 -39.38 13.95 -15.54
N ILE A 627 -39.26 14.76 -16.60
CA ILE A 627 -38.14 14.71 -17.56
C ILE A 627 -36.82 15.12 -16.88
N SER A 628 -36.76 16.26 -16.18
CA SER A 628 -35.54 16.70 -15.48
C SER A 628 -35.12 15.74 -14.37
N LEU A 629 -36.07 15.16 -13.64
CA LEU A 629 -35.77 14.12 -12.65
C LEU A 629 -35.19 12.85 -13.31
N ALA A 630 -35.72 12.44 -14.47
CA ALA A 630 -35.16 11.32 -15.24
C ALA A 630 -33.76 11.62 -15.78
N ALA A 631 -33.51 12.84 -16.26
CA ALA A 631 -32.21 13.32 -16.73
C ALA A 631 -31.15 13.25 -15.62
N ASN A 632 -31.47 13.76 -14.43
CA ASN A 632 -30.57 13.71 -13.27
C ASN A 632 -30.28 12.28 -12.81
N ARG A 633 -31.30 11.42 -12.72
CA ARG A 633 -31.15 9.99 -12.39
C ARG A 633 -30.23 9.27 -13.39
N LEU A 634 -30.43 9.44 -14.69
CA LEU A 634 -29.63 8.78 -15.72
C LEU A 634 -28.19 9.31 -15.78
N SER A 635 -27.99 10.60 -15.57
CA SER A 635 -26.66 11.22 -15.49
C SER A 635 -25.87 10.71 -14.29
N PHE A 636 -26.49 10.65 -13.10
CA PHE A 636 -25.85 10.14 -11.88
C PHE A 636 -25.59 8.62 -11.94
N LEU A 637 -26.53 7.83 -12.49
CA LEU A 637 -26.33 6.40 -12.77
C LEU A 637 -25.12 6.19 -13.68
N SER A 638 -24.98 7.04 -14.70
CA SER A 638 -23.87 6.97 -15.66
C SER A 638 -22.53 7.31 -14.98
N LEU A 639 -22.43 8.36 -14.17
CA LEU A 639 -21.24 8.63 -13.35
C LEU A 639 -20.87 7.44 -12.44
N CYS A 640 -21.86 6.81 -11.80
CA CYS A 640 -21.67 5.63 -10.95
C CYS A 640 -21.24 4.37 -11.74
N LEU A 641 -21.48 4.33 -13.05
CA LEU A 641 -20.94 3.31 -13.96
C LEU A 641 -19.48 3.60 -14.30
N TYR A 642 -19.13 4.86 -14.53
CA TYR A 642 -17.83 5.25 -15.09
C TYR A 642 -16.66 4.89 -14.17
N VAL A 643 -16.76 5.12 -12.85
CA VAL A 643 -15.62 4.89 -11.95
C VAL A 643 -15.23 3.41 -11.85
N PRO A 644 -16.15 2.44 -11.59
CA PRO A 644 -15.79 1.03 -11.63
C PRO A 644 -15.41 0.54 -13.03
N ASN A 645 -15.93 1.14 -14.12
CA ASN A 645 -15.53 0.85 -15.50
C ASN A 645 -14.12 1.39 -15.85
N SER A 646 -13.66 2.46 -15.19
CA SER A 646 -12.36 3.08 -15.43
C SER A 646 -11.18 2.11 -15.24
N TRP A 647 -11.35 1.11 -14.38
CA TRP A 647 -10.38 0.06 -14.14
C TRP A 647 -10.26 -0.95 -15.30
N ALA A 648 -11.22 -1.02 -16.23
CA ALA A 648 -11.25 -2.03 -17.29
C ALA A 648 -10.06 -1.93 -18.26
N ALA A 649 -9.46 -0.75 -18.40
CA ALA A 649 -8.24 -0.51 -19.18
C ALA A 649 -6.93 -0.96 -18.48
N ALA A 650 -6.98 -1.32 -17.20
CA ALA A 650 -5.84 -1.82 -16.41
C ALA A 650 -6.08 -3.23 -15.83
N ALA A 651 -7.29 -3.77 -15.92
CA ALA A 651 -7.73 -4.92 -15.14
C ALA A 651 -6.95 -6.22 -15.34
N SER A 652 -6.31 -6.42 -16.50
CA SER A 652 -5.44 -7.58 -16.76
C SER A 652 -4.00 -7.40 -16.27
N ASP A 653 -3.54 -6.18 -15.98
CA ASP A 653 -2.13 -5.86 -15.69
C ASP A 653 -1.62 -6.59 -14.45
N TYR A 654 -2.50 -6.76 -13.45
CA TYR A 654 -2.22 -7.39 -12.17
C TYR A 654 -2.26 -8.92 -12.23
N TYR A 655 -2.84 -9.50 -13.30
CA TYR A 655 -3.15 -10.93 -13.38
C TYR A 655 -2.27 -11.73 -14.34
N VAL A 656 -1.29 -11.09 -14.99
CA VAL A 656 -0.35 -11.75 -15.92
C VAL A 656 0.49 -12.86 -15.29
N TYR A 657 0.67 -12.85 -13.95
CA TYR A 657 1.43 -13.86 -13.20
C TYR A 657 0.60 -15.08 -12.74
N TYR A 658 -0.70 -15.13 -13.04
CA TYR A 658 -1.57 -16.27 -12.73
C TYR A 658 -1.51 -17.36 -13.82
N PRO A 659 -1.74 -18.64 -13.49
CA PRO A 659 -1.75 -19.74 -14.46
C PRO A 659 -2.73 -19.56 -15.64
N GLU A 660 -2.37 -20.05 -16.84
CA GLU A 660 -3.19 -19.91 -18.05
C GLU A 660 -4.50 -20.72 -18.01
N ASP A 661 -4.59 -21.76 -17.16
CA ASP A 661 -5.78 -22.58 -16.91
C ASP A 661 -6.76 -21.95 -15.91
N THR A 662 -6.42 -20.80 -15.31
CA THR A 662 -7.27 -20.11 -14.32
C THR A 662 -8.65 -19.80 -14.91
N LYS A 663 -9.68 -20.52 -14.43
CA LYS A 663 -11.04 -20.51 -15.02
C LYS A 663 -11.62 -19.10 -15.11
N ARG A 664 -11.88 -18.61 -16.33
CA ARG A 664 -12.44 -17.26 -16.62
C ARG A 664 -13.59 -16.82 -15.70
N ARG A 665 -14.58 -17.69 -15.47
CA ARG A 665 -15.74 -17.41 -14.58
C ARG A 665 -15.33 -17.07 -13.13
N LYS A 666 -14.21 -17.63 -12.65
CA LYS A 666 -13.66 -17.37 -11.31
C LYS A 666 -12.97 -16.01 -11.24
N VAL A 667 -12.16 -15.68 -12.25
CA VAL A 667 -11.50 -14.36 -12.39
C VAL A 667 -12.56 -13.26 -12.47
N PHE A 668 -13.58 -13.48 -13.30
CA PHE A 668 -14.74 -12.60 -13.42
C PHE A 668 -15.44 -12.44 -12.06
N GLY A 669 -15.92 -13.53 -11.45
CA GLY A 669 -16.72 -13.47 -10.22
C GLY A 669 -15.99 -12.84 -9.03
N LEU A 670 -14.69 -13.12 -8.86
CA LEU A 670 -13.88 -12.53 -7.78
C LEU A 670 -13.55 -11.06 -8.04
N THR A 671 -13.30 -10.66 -9.30
CA THR A 671 -13.11 -9.24 -9.66
C THR A 671 -14.40 -8.46 -9.49
N PHE A 672 -15.50 -8.98 -10.04
CA PHE A 672 -16.83 -8.41 -9.95
C PHE A 672 -17.25 -8.21 -8.48
N ALA A 673 -17.13 -9.24 -7.64
CA ALA A 673 -17.50 -9.14 -6.23
C ALA A 673 -16.63 -8.14 -5.46
N GLY A 674 -15.32 -8.07 -5.75
CA GLY A 674 -14.41 -7.13 -5.11
C GLY A 674 -14.75 -5.67 -5.44
N LEU A 675 -15.01 -5.38 -6.73
CA LEU A 675 -15.44 -4.07 -7.20
C LEU A 675 -16.85 -3.72 -6.70
N PHE A 676 -17.84 -4.56 -6.97
CA PHE A 676 -19.25 -4.27 -6.69
C PHE A 676 -19.49 -4.01 -5.19
N LEU A 677 -18.91 -4.80 -4.29
CA LEU A 677 -19.08 -4.61 -2.85
C LEU A 677 -18.33 -3.37 -2.32
N SER A 678 -17.13 -3.07 -2.83
CA SER A 678 -16.39 -1.87 -2.40
C SER A 678 -17.03 -0.58 -2.90
N PHE A 679 -17.36 -0.51 -4.20
CA PHE A 679 -18.04 0.65 -4.78
C PHE A 679 -19.42 0.89 -4.18
N THR A 680 -20.25 -0.15 -3.99
CA THR A 680 -21.56 0.00 -3.32
C THR A 680 -21.40 0.59 -1.92
N PHE A 681 -20.46 0.06 -1.12
CA PHE A 681 -20.25 0.51 0.26
C PHE A 681 -19.82 1.98 0.35
N VAL A 682 -18.85 2.42 -0.48
CA VAL A 682 -18.40 3.81 -0.46
C VAL A 682 -19.38 4.78 -1.12
N TYR A 683 -20.11 4.35 -2.16
CA TYR A 683 -21.18 5.17 -2.75
C TYR A 683 -22.32 5.43 -1.75
N MET A 684 -22.77 4.40 -1.01
CA MET A 684 -23.79 4.58 0.03
C MET A 684 -23.32 5.51 1.16
N LEU A 685 -22.05 5.41 1.57
CA LEU A 685 -21.45 6.35 2.53
C LEU A 685 -21.41 7.79 2.01
N GLY A 686 -21.05 7.99 0.73
CA GLY A 686 -21.08 9.30 0.10
C GLY A 686 -22.49 9.88 0.04
N ILE A 687 -23.47 9.10 -0.43
CA ILE A 687 -24.87 9.53 -0.54
C ILE A 687 -25.44 9.92 0.84
N GLY A 688 -25.12 9.16 1.90
CA GLY A 688 -25.55 9.49 3.27
C GLY A 688 -24.92 10.76 3.84
N LEU A 689 -23.62 10.98 3.63
CA LEU A 689 -22.97 12.24 4.01
C LEU A 689 -23.59 13.43 3.26
N ALA A 690 -23.84 13.26 1.96
CA ALA A 690 -24.48 14.27 1.13
C ALA A 690 -25.95 14.56 1.51
N SER A 691 -26.74 13.56 1.91
CA SER A 691 -28.11 13.82 2.35
C SER A 691 -28.17 14.47 3.75
N GLY A 692 -27.19 14.20 4.62
CA GLY A 692 -27.04 14.90 5.88
C GLY A 692 -26.67 16.38 5.73
N VAL A 693 -25.97 16.80 4.66
CA VAL A 693 -25.69 18.23 4.39
C VAL A 693 -26.98 19.04 4.29
N ALA A 694 -28.01 18.51 3.61
CA ALA A 694 -29.30 19.20 3.42
C ALA A 694 -30.12 19.39 4.72
N SER A 695 -29.68 18.80 5.83
CA SER A 695 -30.36 18.86 7.14
C SER A 695 -29.46 19.33 8.29
N ASN A 696 -28.19 19.65 8.03
CA ASN A 696 -27.21 20.00 9.06
C ASN A 696 -26.25 21.11 8.60
N VAL A 697 -26.47 22.33 9.10
CA VAL A 697 -25.69 23.54 8.78
C VAL A 697 -24.18 23.33 8.99
N ALA A 698 -23.76 22.61 10.03
CA ALA A 698 -22.34 22.36 10.27
C ALA A 698 -21.69 21.45 9.21
N TRP A 699 -22.47 20.62 8.52
CA TRP A 699 -22.00 19.83 7.38
C TRP A 699 -22.06 20.62 6.06
N GLU A 700 -23.00 21.56 5.92
CA GLU A 700 -23.02 22.54 4.83
C GLU A 700 -21.80 23.47 4.88
N GLU A 701 -21.50 24.05 6.04
CA GLU A 701 -20.29 24.85 6.29
C GLU A 701 -19.01 24.05 5.99
N ALA A 702 -18.93 22.81 6.47
CA ALA A 702 -17.78 21.95 6.22
C ALA A 702 -17.62 21.59 4.72
N TYR A 703 -18.71 21.34 4.02
CA TYR A 703 -18.70 21.12 2.57
C TYR A 703 -18.25 22.38 1.81
N GLY A 704 -18.71 23.56 2.24
CA GLY A 704 -18.28 24.86 1.72
C GLY A 704 -16.79 25.15 1.91
N VAL A 705 -16.15 24.56 2.94
CA VAL A 705 -14.68 24.57 3.08
C VAL A 705 -14.03 23.55 2.12
N SER A 706 -14.45 22.28 2.15
CA SER A 706 -14.06 21.28 1.15
C SER A 706 -14.77 19.93 1.31
N THR A 707 -14.79 19.14 0.23
CA THR A 707 -15.15 17.71 0.24
C THR A 707 -14.39 16.92 1.31
N GLY A 708 -13.09 17.17 1.48
CA GLY A 708 -12.30 16.52 2.53
C GLY A 708 -12.68 16.93 3.95
N ALA A 709 -13.13 18.17 4.16
CA ALA A 709 -13.62 18.63 5.46
C ALA A 709 -14.97 18.00 5.83
N LEU A 710 -15.92 17.88 4.88
CA LEU A 710 -17.18 17.14 5.09
C LEU A 710 -16.96 15.69 5.54
N ILE A 711 -15.95 15.02 4.97
CA ILE A 711 -15.58 13.64 5.38
C ILE A 711 -15.03 13.61 6.81
N ILE A 712 -14.34 14.67 7.26
CA ILE A 712 -13.86 14.80 8.65
C ILE A 712 -14.99 15.11 9.62
N THR A 713 -15.95 15.98 9.26
CA THR A 713 -17.11 16.28 10.13
C THR A 713 -18.11 15.12 10.26
N GLY A 714 -17.95 14.07 9.44
CA GLY A 714 -18.57 12.77 9.68
C GLY A 714 -18.07 12.08 10.97
N PHE A 715 -16.86 12.41 11.44
CA PHE A 715 -16.23 11.82 12.62
C PHE A 715 -16.27 12.70 13.90
N ASP A 716 -16.89 13.89 13.89
CA ASP A 716 -16.80 14.86 14.99
C ASP A 716 -17.17 14.30 16.37
N GLY A 717 -18.17 13.39 16.41
CA GLY A 717 -18.61 12.70 17.63
C GLY A 717 -17.57 11.78 18.30
N LEU A 718 -16.36 11.69 17.74
CA LEU A 718 -15.25 10.86 18.20
C LEU A 718 -14.02 11.69 18.63
N ALA A 719 -14.12 13.02 18.66
CA ALA A 719 -13.07 13.95 19.10
C ALA A 719 -11.66 13.61 18.53
N GLY A 720 -10.68 13.34 19.40
CA GLY A 720 -9.30 13.02 19.00
C GLY A 720 -9.17 11.74 18.15
N PHE A 721 -10.03 10.74 18.38
CA PHE A 721 -10.05 9.51 17.59
C PHE A 721 -10.57 9.76 16.17
N GLY A 722 -11.52 10.69 16.00
CA GLY A 722 -12.01 11.11 14.67
C GLY A 722 -10.90 11.69 13.79
N LYS A 723 -9.95 12.42 14.39
CA LYS A 723 -8.74 12.91 13.67
C LYS A 723 -7.83 11.78 13.21
N LEU A 724 -7.61 10.75 14.04
CA LEU A 724 -6.86 9.54 13.66
C LEU A 724 -7.55 8.76 12.53
N CYS A 725 -8.87 8.62 12.59
CA CYS A 725 -9.70 8.07 11.52
C CYS A 725 -9.48 8.84 10.20
N GLY A 726 -9.52 10.17 10.24
CA GLY A 726 -9.22 11.03 9.09
C GLY A 726 -7.87 10.75 8.41
N VAL A 727 -6.80 10.61 9.21
CA VAL A 727 -5.46 10.24 8.68
C VAL A 727 -5.49 8.87 7.98
N ILE A 728 -6.18 7.89 8.55
CA ILE A 728 -6.29 6.55 7.94
C ILE A 728 -7.04 6.64 6.60
N VAL A 729 -8.16 7.37 6.54
CA VAL A 729 -8.90 7.59 5.29
C VAL A 729 -8.04 8.25 4.22
N ALA A 730 -7.23 9.25 4.58
CA ALA A 730 -6.28 9.91 3.67
C ALA A 730 -5.18 8.96 3.17
N LEU A 731 -4.64 8.10 4.04
CA LEU A 731 -3.67 7.07 3.65
C LEU A 731 -4.28 6.00 2.74
N GLY A 732 -5.59 5.73 2.85
CA GLY A 732 -6.31 4.83 1.96
C GLY A 732 -6.22 5.22 0.48
N LEU A 733 -6.16 6.51 0.14
CA LEU A 733 -6.05 6.95 -1.26
C LEU A 733 -4.71 6.58 -1.91
N ILE A 734 -3.67 6.27 -1.12
CA ILE A 734 -2.39 5.74 -1.60
C ILE A 734 -2.58 4.32 -2.15
N ALA A 735 -3.42 3.50 -1.50
CA ALA A 735 -3.76 2.14 -1.95
C ALA A 735 -4.43 2.14 -3.34
N ASN A 736 -5.37 3.07 -3.55
CA ASN A 736 -6.05 3.29 -4.82
C ASN A 736 -5.10 3.85 -5.92
N SER A 737 -4.16 4.72 -5.55
CA SER A 737 -3.31 5.45 -6.51
C SER A 737 -2.14 4.63 -7.08
N ILE A 738 -1.51 3.76 -6.29
CA ILE A 738 -0.34 2.99 -6.75
C ILE A 738 -0.64 2.09 -7.98
N PRO A 739 -1.76 1.33 -8.04
CA PRO A 739 -2.12 0.53 -9.21
C PRO A 739 -2.29 1.37 -10.50
N GLY A 740 -2.93 2.54 -10.40
CA GLY A 740 -3.13 3.42 -11.54
C GLY A 740 -1.82 4.03 -12.07
N ALA A 741 -0.94 4.50 -11.18
CA ALA A 741 0.38 5.03 -11.56
C ALA A 741 1.28 3.96 -12.21
N TYR A 742 1.16 2.71 -11.76
CA TYR A 742 1.82 1.56 -12.38
C TYR A 742 1.30 1.28 -13.80
N SER A 743 -0.03 1.24 -13.97
CA SER A 743 -0.66 0.94 -15.27
C SER A 743 -0.49 2.08 -16.29
N ALA A 744 -0.46 3.34 -15.84
CA ALA A 744 -0.09 4.49 -16.67
C ALA A 744 1.36 4.38 -17.20
N ALA A 745 2.31 4.00 -16.33
CA ALA A 745 3.70 3.80 -16.72
C ALA A 745 3.88 2.63 -17.72
N LEU A 746 3.08 1.56 -17.60
CA LEU A 746 3.02 0.50 -18.61
C LEU A 746 2.40 1.01 -19.92
N GLY A 747 1.34 1.82 -19.87
CA GLY A 747 0.74 2.47 -21.03
C GLY A 747 1.75 3.27 -21.86
N CYS A 748 2.62 4.05 -21.19
CA CYS A 748 3.69 4.81 -21.83
C CYS A 748 4.62 3.91 -22.68
N GLN A 749 4.89 2.67 -22.22
CA GLN A 749 5.68 1.70 -22.98
C GLN A 749 4.91 1.06 -24.15
N VAL A 750 3.58 0.93 -24.07
CA VAL A 750 2.74 0.37 -25.15
C VAL A 750 2.71 1.27 -26.39
N MET A 751 2.80 2.60 -26.21
CA MET A 751 2.59 3.61 -27.26
C MET A 751 3.53 3.51 -28.47
N GLY A 752 4.79 3.08 -28.32
CA GLY A 752 5.71 2.97 -29.45
C GLY A 752 7.15 2.60 -29.11
N ARG A 753 8.01 2.54 -30.14
CA ARG A 753 9.40 2.06 -30.03
C ARG A 753 10.19 2.78 -28.93
N TYR A 754 10.07 4.10 -28.85
CA TYR A 754 10.76 4.93 -27.85
C TYR A 754 10.26 4.67 -26.42
N GLY A 755 8.94 4.48 -26.24
CA GLY A 755 8.33 4.16 -24.96
C GLY A 755 8.92 2.90 -24.32
N LYS A 756 9.19 1.87 -25.13
CA LYS A 756 9.75 0.57 -24.67
C LYS A 756 11.22 0.63 -24.24
N VAL A 757 12.01 1.54 -24.82
CA VAL A 757 13.43 1.71 -24.50
C VAL A 757 13.62 2.29 -23.10
N VAL A 758 12.67 3.13 -22.67
CA VAL A 758 12.67 3.77 -21.36
C VAL A 758 12.11 2.79 -20.29
N PRO A 759 12.87 2.50 -19.22
CA PRO A 759 12.41 1.61 -18.15
C PRO A 759 11.13 2.08 -17.46
N ARG A 760 10.30 1.13 -16.98
CA ARG A 760 9.00 1.40 -16.34
C ARG A 760 9.08 2.44 -15.22
N TRP A 761 10.11 2.38 -14.38
CA TRP A 761 10.29 3.29 -13.25
C TRP A 761 10.50 4.75 -13.66
N VAL A 762 11.15 5.01 -14.79
CA VAL A 762 11.32 6.37 -15.32
C VAL A 762 9.96 6.92 -15.73
N TRP A 763 9.12 6.12 -16.41
CA TRP A 763 7.74 6.49 -16.71
C TRP A 763 6.90 6.69 -15.44
N THR A 764 7.08 5.87 -14.40
CA THR A 764 6.43 6.10 -13.11
C THR A 764 6.83 7.45 -12.51
N CYS A 765 8.12 7.81 -12.50
CA CYS A 765 8.55 9.14 -12.02
C CYS A 765 7.95 10.29 -12.84
N VAL A 766 7.92 10.19 -14.18
CA VAL A 766 7.31 11.20 -15.05
C VAL A 766 5.81 11.35 -14.78
N VAL A 767 5.07 10.23 -14.72
CA VAL A 767 3.63 10.21 -14.44
C VAL A 767 3.32 10.79 -13.05
N MET A 768 4.06 10.38 -12.01
CA MET A 768 3.92 10.91 -10.65
C MET A 768 4.20 12.42 -10.57
N THR A 769 5.19 12.91 -11.34
CA THR A 769 5.51 14.35 -11.41
C THR A 769 4.35 15.13 -12.03
N VAL A 770 3.79 14.65 -13.14
CA VAL A 770 2.62 15.27 -13.80
C VAL A 770 1.41 15.26 -12.87
N GLN A 771 1.12 14.13 -12.22
CA GLN A 771 0.02 14.01 -11.23
C GLN A 771 0.17 15.00 -10.07
N LEU A 772 1.38 15.19 -9.54
CA LEU A 772 1.63 16.17 -8.47
C LEU A 772 1.43 17.61 -8.96
N VAL A 773 1.94 17.98 -10.14
CA VAL A 773 1.75 19.33 -10.71
C VAL A 773 0.27 19.61 -10.98
N CYS A 774 -0.46 18.64 -11.58
CA CYS A 774 -1.90 18.76 -11.79
C CYS A 774 -2.69 18.85 -10.47
N ALA A 775 -2.30 18.12 -9.43
CA ALA A 775 -2.98 18.18 -8.13
C ALA A 775 -2.77 19.51 -7.42
N LEU A 776 -1.56 20.07 -7.49
CA LEU A 776 -1.25 21.39 -6.95
C LEU A 776 -2.00 22.51 -7.68
N ALA A 777 -2.21 22.39 -8.99
CA ALA A 777 -2.97 23.36 -9.78
C ALA A 777 -4.50 23.22 -9.59
N GLY A 778 -5.04 22.00 -9.64
CA GLY A 778 -6.49 21.73 -9.60
C GLY A 778 -7.14 21.74 -8.22
N ARG A 779 -6.37 21.99 -7.15
CA ARG A 779 -6.78 21.84 -5.73
C ARG A 779 -8.07 22.58 -5.32
N GLU A 780 -8.36 23.71 -5.99
CA GLU A 780 -9.50 24.60 -5.70
C GLU A 780 -10.76 24.24 -6.51
N HIS A 781 -10.63 23.49 -7.61
CA HIS A 781 -11.73 23.17 -8.54
C HIS A 781 -12.12 21.68 -8.51
N LEU A 782 -12.04 21.03 -7.33
CA LEU A 782 -12.15 19.58 -7.20
C LEU A 782 -13.44 18.99 -7.81
N MET A 783 -14.61 19.53 -7.45
CA MET A 783 -15.90 18.95 -7.87
C MET A 783 -16.13 19.12 -9.38
N GLU A 784 -15.78 20.29 -9.94
CA GLU A 784 -15.85 20.57 -11.37
C GLU A 784 -14.89 19.66 -12.16
N LEU A 785 -13.63 19.56 -11.71
CA LEU A 785 -12.61 18.71 -12.31
C LEU A 785 -13.06 17.25 -12.28
N PHE A 786 -13.50 16.75 -11.12
CA PHE A 786 -13.87 15.35 -10.93
C PHE A 786 -15.12 14.98 -11.75
N GLY A 787 -16.17 15.80 -11.74
CA GLY A 787 -17.38 15.57 -12.53
C GLY A 787 -17.12 15.49 -14.02
N ASN A 788 -16.53 16.55 -14.60
CA ASN A 788 -16.22 16.60 -16.04
C ASN A 788 -15.27 15.49 -16.48
N PHE A 789 -14.28 15.16 -15.64
CA PHE A 789 -13.27 14.17 -15.97
C PHE A 789 -13.80 12.73 -15.88
N LEU A 790 -14.61 12.40 -14.87
CA LEU A 790 -15.25 11.08 -14.76
C LEU A 790 -16.13 10.78 -15.98
N ALA A 791 -16.89 11.77 -16.46
CA ALA A 791 -17.74 11.61 -17.63
C ALA A 791 -16.91 11.30 -18.89
N LEU A 792 -15.83 12.05 -19.10
CA LEU A 792 -14.91 11.83 -20.22
C LEU A 792 -14.27 10.43 -20.20
N MET A 793 -14.04 9.82 -19.03
CA MET A 793 -13.61 8.40 -18.94
C MET A 793 -14.70 7.46 -19.49
N GLY A 794 -15.94 7.70 -19.08
CA GLY A 794 -17.08 6.80 -19.24
C GLY A 794 -17.42 6.49 -20.68
N TYR A 795 -17.41 7.52 -21.53
CA TYR A 795 -17.76 7.42 -22.93
C TYR A 795 -16.86 6.42 -23.67
N TRP A 796 -15.54 6.68 -23.71
CA TRP A 796 -14.62 5.88 -24.51
C TRP A 796 -14.37 4.49 -23.94
N MET A 797 -14.44 4.33 -22.62
CA MET A 797 -14.36 3.02 -21.97
C MET A 797 -15.48 2.10 -22.43
N THR A 798 -16.72 2.57 -22.40
CA THR A 798 -17.88 1.73 -22.75
C THR A 798 -17.86 1.39 -24.25
N ILE A 799 -17.49 2.36 -25.11
CA ILE A 799 -17.21 2.14 -26.54
C ILE A 799 -16.13 1.04 -26.74
N MET A 800 -14.99 1.13 -26.05
CA MET A 800 -13.91 0.13 -26.14
C MET A 800 -14.41 -1.26 -25.71
N ILE A 801 -15.15 -1.35 -24.60
CA ILE A 801 -15.67 -2.60 -24.05
C ILE A 801 -16.62 -3.29 -25.03
N PHE A 802 -17.52 -2.56 -25.68
CA PHE A 802 -18.43 -3.14 -26.66
C PHE A 802 -17.72 -3.57 -27.96
N ILE A 803 -16.68 -2.84 -28.41
CA ILE A 803 -15.82 -3.29 -29.52
C ILE A 803 -15.11 -4.61 -29.18
N VAL A 804 -14.56 -4.74 -27.96
CA VAL A 804 -13.92 -5.98 -27.49
C VAL A 804 -14.93 -7.13 -27.35
N LEU A 805 -16.14 -6.85 -26.84
CA LEU A 805 -17.23 -7.83 -26.74
C LEU A 805 -17.63 -8.36 -28.13
N MET A 806 -17.84 -7.48 -29.11
CA MET A 806 -18.20 -7.88 -30.48
C MET A 806 -17.10 -8.70 -31.15
N GLU A 807 -15.84 -8.24 -31.11
CA GLU A 807 -14.72 -8.98 -31.72
C GLU A 807 -14.52 -10.36 -31.07
N HIS A 808 -14.66 -10.46 -29.74
CA HIS A 808 -14.57 -11.76 -29.07
C HIS A 808 -15.77 -12.67 -29.37
N HIS A 809 -17.01 -12.19 -29.25
CA HIS A 809 -18.18 -13.08 -29.30
C HIS A 809 -18.68 -13.38 -30.72
N ILE A 810 -18.48 -12.47 -31.68
CA ILE A 810 -18.99 -12.59 -33.06
C ILE A 810 -17.89 -13.08 -34.01
N PHE A 811 -16.70 -12.47 -33.98
CA PHE A 811 -15.70 -12.64 -35.05
C PHE A 811 -14.56 -13.63 -34.72
N ARG A 812 -13.83 -13.44 -33.61
CA ARG A 812 -12.60 -14.21 -33.30
C ARG A 812 -12.74 -15.31 -32.24
N GLY A 813 -13.77 -15.30 -31.38
CA GLY A 813 -13.85 -16.20 -30.22
C GLY A 813 -13.80 -17.70 -30.50
N ARG A 814 -14.26 -18.14 -31.69
CA ARG A 814 -14.20 -19.55 -32.12
C ARG A 814 -12.84 -19.95 -32.72
N LYS A 815 -11.99 -18.98 -33.11
CA LYS A 815 -10.68 -19.22 -33.77
C LYS A 815 -9.50 -19.27 -32.79
N GLY A 816 -9.67 -18.79 -31.56
CA GLY A 816 -8.59 -18.71 -30.57
C GLY A 816 -7.65 -17.50 -30.78
N TYR A 817 -6.62 -17.42 -29.94
CA TYR A 817 -5.66 -16.31 -29.91
C TYR A 817 -4.25 -16.84 -29.64
N ASP A 818 -3.30 -16.51 -30.51
CA ASP A 818 -1.87 -16.74 -30.29
C ASP A 818 -1.25 -15.56 -29.53
N TRP A 819 -1.26 -15.63 -28.21
CA TRP A 819 -0.76 -14.57 -27.34
C TRP A 819 0.74 -14.28 -27.47
N SER A 820 1.52 -15.16 -28.12
CA SER A 820 2.94 -14.92 -28.38
C SER A 820 3.14 -13.78 -29.40
N LYS A 821 2.20 -13.61 -30.34
CA LYS A 821 2.25 -12.66 -31.46
C LYS A 821 1.73 -11.25 -31.11
N TRP A 822 1.92 -10.82 -29.85
CA TRP A 822 1.43 -9.54 -29.30
C TRP A 822 2.10 -8.27 -29.87
N GLU A 823 3.19 -8.44 -30.62
CA GLU A 823 3.92 -7.39 -31.35
C GLU A 823 3.86 -7.60 -32.88
N ASP A 824 3.40 -8.75 -33.36
CA ASP A 824 3.39 -9.11 -34.78
C ASP A 824 2.27 -8.38 -35.54
N LYS A 825 2.65 -7.38 -36.33
CA LYS A 825 1.76 -6.57 -37.17
C LYS A 825 1.13 -7.34 -38.35
N SER A 826 1.59 -8.56 -38.65
CA SER A 826 0.99 -9.43 -39.67
C SER A 826 -0.16 -10.26 -39.11
N TYR A 827 0.00 -10.79 -37.88
CA TYR A 827 -1.02 -11.59 -37.19
C TYR A 827 -2.15 -10.76 -36.56
N LEU A 828 -1.82 -9.59 -36.02
CA LEU A 828 -2.82 -8.69 -35.42
C LEU A 828 -3.77 -8.10 -36.49
N PRO A 829 -5.01 -7.72 -36.12
CA PRO A 829 -5.89 -6.95 -37.01
C PRO A 829 -5.20 -5.65 -37.46
N VAL A 830 -5.60 -5.15 -38.63
CA VAL A 830 -5.24 -3.78 -39.03
C VAL A 830 -6.03 -2.79 -38.18
N GLY A 831 -7.34 -3.04 -38.04
CA GLY A 831 -8.21 -2.40 -37.05
C GLY A 831 -8.98 -1.19 -37.58
N TRP A 832 -9.12 -1.04 -38.90
CA TRP A 832 -9.86 0.07 -39.50
C TRP A 832 -11.32 0.08 -39.03
N ALA A 833 -11.96 -1.08 -38.92
CA ALA A 833 -13.31 -1.20 -38.37
C ALA A 833 -13.38 -0.72 -36.91
N ALA A 834 -12.38 -1.09 -36.09
CA ALA A 834 -12.31 -0.67 -34.70
C ALA A 834 -12.05 0.83 -34.55
N LEU A 835 -11.18 1.40 -35.40
CA LEU A 835 -10.89 2.83 -35.41
C LEU A 835 -12.13 3.65 -35.78
N VAL A 836 -12.77 3.33 -36.90
CA VAL A 836 -13.94 4.08 -37.38
C VAL A 836 -15.13 3.92 -36.43
N ALA A 837 -15.39 2.72 -35.90
CA ALA A 837 -16.44 2.54 -34.90
C ALA A 837 -16.16 3.27 -33.58
N PHE A 838 -14.90 3.36 -33.16
CA PHE A 838 -14.50 4.13 -31.98
C PHE A 838 -14.70 5.64 -32.20
N LEU A 839 -14.40 6.15 -33.39
CA LEU A 839 -14.64 7.56 -33.77
C LEU A 839 -16.14 7.86 -33.95
N MET A 840 -16.93 6.95 -34.53
CA MET A 840 -18.39 7.05 -34.55
C MET A 840 -18.98 7.07 -33.13
N GLY A 841 -18.44 6.27 -32.22
CA GLY A 841 -18.81 6.29 -30.81
C GLY A 841 -18.48 7.63 -30.15
N TRP A 842 -17.31 8.22 -30.42
CA TRP A 842 -16.99 9.57 -29.95
C TRP A 842 -17.94 10.63 -30.51
N ALA A 843 -18.33 10.55 -31.79
CA ALA A 843 -19.33 11.45 -32.36
C ALA A 843 -20.70 11.31 -31.67
N GLY A 844 -21.16 10.08 -31.43
CA GLY A 844 -22.38 9.82 -30.65
C GLY A 844 -22.31 10.34 -29.22
N ALA A 845 -21.13 10.23 -28.57
CA ALA A 845 -20.91 10.77 -27.23
C ALA A 845 -20.92 12.31 -27.21
N ILE A 846 -20.26 12.97 -28.17
CA ILE A 846 -20.27 14.43 -28.31
C ILE A 846 -21.70 14.93 -28.55
N LEU A 847 -22.50 14.26 -29.39
CA LEU A 847 -23.89 14.68 -29.65
C LEU A 847 -24.79 14.64 -28.40
N GLY A 848 -24.46 13.86 -27.38
CA GLY A 848 -25.31 13.63 -26.20
C GLY A 848 -24.68 13.89 -24.82
N MET A 849 -23.45 14.41 -24.74
CA MET A 849 -22.82 14.73 -23.46
C MET A 849 -23.42 16.01 -22.85
N TYR A 850 -23.50 16.07 -21.52
CA TYR A 850 -23.86 17.28 -20.77
C TYR A 850 -22.72 17.66 -19.83
N GLN A 851 -21.84 18.55 -20.28
CA GLN A 851 -20.59 18.89 -19.60
C GLN A 851 -20.39 20.41 -19.53
N VAL A 852 -19.62 20.90 -18.55
CA VAL A 852 -19.49 22.35 -18.27
C VAL A 852 -18.90 23.13 -19.45
N TRP A 853 -18.05 22.48 -20.24
CA TRP A 853 -17.38 23.05 -21.41
C TRP A 853 -18.14 22.84 -22.72
N TYR A 854 -19.14 21.96 -22.77
CA TYR A 854 -19.93 21.65 -23.96
C TYR A 854 -21.20 20.85 -23.63
N VAL A 855 -22.34 21.31 -24.16
CA VAL A 855 -23.62 20.59 -24.13
C VAL A 855 -23.93 20.08 -25.53
N GLY A 856 -24.23 18.79 -25.66
CA GLY A 856 -24.64 18.19 -26.93
C GLY A 856 -26.11 18.50 -27.26
N PRO A 857 -26.48 18.68 -28.53
CA PRO A 857 -27.86 18.99 -28.92
C PRO A 857 -28.88 17.91 -28.53
N LEU A 858 -28.44 16.66 -28.32
CA LEU A 858 -29.32 15.58 -27.81
C LEU A 858 -29.41 15.56 -26.27
N ALA A 859 -28.49 16.23 -25.56
CA ALA A 859 -28.61 16.47 -24.12
C ALA A 859 -29.65 17.57 -23.83
N GLU A 860 -29.65 18.65 -24.61
CA GLU A 860 -30.67 19.72 -24.53
C GLU A 860 -32.08 19.14 -24.73
N LEU A 861 -32.28 18.36 -25.79
CA LEU A 861 -33.55 17.69 -26.11
C LEU A 861 -33.99 16.62 -25.09
N THR A 862 -33.11 16.20 -24.17
CA THR A 862 -33.43 15.23 -23.11
C THR A 862 -33.52 15.86 -21.72
N GLY A 863 -33.65 17.19 -21.63
CA GLY A 863 -33.80 17.90 -20.36
C GLY A 863 -32.48 18.05 -19.60
N MET A 864 -31.39 18.32 -20.32
CA MET A 864 -30.02 18.41 -19.81
C MET A 864 -29.51 17.08 -19.23
N CYS A 865 -29.78 15.97 -19.90
CA CYS A 865 -29.27 14.65 -19.52
C CYS A 865 -27.93 14.36 -20.19
N ASP A 866 -26.97 13.78 -19.46
CA ASP A 866 -25.83 13.12 -20.09
C ASP A 866 -26.27 11.76 -20.66
N VAL A 867 -26.54 11.73 -21.96
CA VAL A 867 -26.82 10.51 -22.73
C VAL A 867 -25.59 10.05 -23.55
N GLY A 868 -24.44 10.69 -23.38
CA GLY A 868 -23.26 10.54 -24.23
C GLY A 868 -22.70 9.12 -24.24
N VAL A 869 -22.62 8.45 -23.08
CA VAL A 869 -22.16 7.05 -23.02
C VAL A 869 -23.09 6.10 -23.79
N TRP A 870 -24.40 6.33 -23.73
CA TRP A 870 -25.41 5.46 -24.30
C TRP A 870 -25.45 5.61 -25.83
N LEU A 871 -25.46 6.84 -26.31
CA LEU A 871 -25.38 7.14 -27.75
C LEU A 871 -24.04 6.70 -28.34
N GLY A 872 -22.92 7.02 -27.69
CA GLY A 872 -21.60 6.62 -28.17
C GLY A 872 -21.43 5.09 -28.23
N THR A 873 -21.93 4.37 -27.24
CA THR A 873 -21.94 2.90 -27.26
C THR A 873 -22.85 2.36 -28.37
N GLY A 874 -24.05 2.92 -28.56
CA GLY A 874 -24.95 2.55 -29.65
C GLY A 874 -24.34 2.78 -31.05
N PHE A 875 -23.73 3.94 -31.28
CA PHE A 875 -23.06 4.29 -32.53
C PHE A 875 -21.87 3.35 -32.81
N ALA A 876 -21.12 2.99 -31.77
CA ALA A 876 -20.02 2.02 -31.89
C ALA A 876 -20.51 0.60 -32.22
N ILE A 877 -21.63 0.15 -31.64
CA ILE A 877 -22.25 -1.16 -31.98
C ILE A 877 -22.72 -1.18 -33.43
N VAL A 878 -23.50 -0.17 -33.84
CA VAL A 878 -24.06 -0.07 -35.20
C VAL A 878 -22.95 0.08 -36.25
N GLY A 879 -21.89 0.83 -35.95
CA GLY A 879 -20.74 0.99 -36.84
C GLY A 879 -19.85 -0.26 -36.94
N TYR A 880 -19.49 -0.87 -35.80
CA TYR A 880 -18.47 -1.92 -35.80
C TYR A 880 -18.87 -3.17 -36.57
N LEU A 881 -20.14 -3.60 -36.45
CA LEU A 881 -20.63 -4.83 -37.09
C LEU A 881 -20.42 -4.85 -38.62
N PRO A 882 -20.99 -3.93 -39.42
CA PRO A 882 -20.80 -3.93 -40.87
C PRO A 882 -19.35 -3.64 -41.25
N LEU A 883 -18.67 -2.71 -40.57
CA LEU A 883 -17.29 -2.35 -40.89
C LEU A 883 -16.33 -3.53 -40.67
N ARG A 884 -16.54 -4.36 -39.64
CA ARG A 884 -15.69 -5.52 -39.37
C ARG A 884 -15.94 -6.66 -40.35
N PHE A 885 -17.19 -6.87 -40.80
CA PHE A 885 -17.47 -7.77 -41.93
C PHE A 885 -16.77 -7.31 -43.22
N LEU A 886 -16.76 -6.00 -43.52
CA LEU A 886 -16.07 -5.44 -44.69
C LEU A 886 -14.55 -5.57 -44.56
N GLU A 887 -13.96 -5.25 -43.40
CA GLU A 887 -12.51 -5.42 -43.16
C GLU A 887 -12.09 -6.88 -43.31
N LEU A 888 -12.85 -7.83 -42.77
CA LEU A 888 -12.57 -9.27 -42.95
C LEU A 888 -12.76 -9.73 -44.41
N LYS A 889 -13.66 -9.12 -45.18
CA LYS A 889 -13.87 -9.44 -46.61
C LYS A 889 -12.74 -8.92 -47.51
N TYR A 890 -12.21 -7.72 -47.26
CA TYR A 890 -11.23 -7.06 -48.13
C TYR A 890 -9.78 -7.13 -47.64
N VAL A 891 -9.55 -7.27 -46.33
CA VAL A 891 -8.22 -7.28 -45.69
C VAL A 891 -7.90 -8.63 -45.03
N GLY A 892 -8.92 -9.44 -44.72
CA GLY A 892 -8.77 -10.84 -44.32
C GLY A 892 -8.43 -11.12 -42.85
N ARG A 893 -8.28 -10.11 -41.98
CA ARG A 893 -7.77 -10.30 -40.59
C ARG A 893 -8.27 -9.31 -39.55
#